data_AF-A0A2K1EL47-F1
#
_entry.id   AF-A0A2K1EL47-F1
#
_cell.length_a   1.000
_cell.length_b   1.000
_cell.length_c   1.000
_cell.angle_alpha   90.00
_cell.angle_beta   90.00
_cell.angle_gamma   90.00
#
_symmetry.space_group_name_H-M   'P 1'
#
loop_
_entity.id
_entity.type
_entity.pdbx_description
1 polymer ?
#
loop_
_entity_poly.entity_id
_entity_poly.type
_entity_poly.pdbx_seq_one_letter_code
_entity_poly.pdbx_strand_id
1 'polypeptide(L)'
;MSKQRTWKKVLCNVVVGSLLLTLCPPLIQAETAVGTENAKVAKVATDIPAFPGAEGGGKYVTGGRGGEVYEVTTLADYGKEEQIIPGSLRAAVSSDNRTVVFRVGGTIHLKEPLKILGNNLTVAGQTAPGDGITVSDYTTGIDADNVILRYLRFRLTDRYPSEDDALGARYHKNIMIDHCSFSWSVDEVLSLYDNVNTTVQWSIASESMLMTTHQKGRHGYGGIWGGRNSTYHHNLLAHNASRNPRFPTDKKQIDAVEMTNNVIYNWGFFSSYGGGEGSYNVLNNYYKYGPNTYEDVRGQIFVDVGSKKYKTRIFIGGNYMYGNDSVTKDNWQLGTSIGSIIDPSTRLAEPIEVRGEYDNGISPDAYGPYQATDAQTAYAEVLSSSGATLPRRDAVDARIMNDVKNGTGAFINSPREAGWIYDDYNVTTTELSDSDHDGMPDEWERANGLDPNNADDRNSQELAGTGAYAHFTKGYTNLEVYLNDLIEKLSDGKEVDNPEAAVQVSDASGRSLKHNDILEAGHNARLTATAKDKDGIAHVEFIIDGELAGKVETAPYHLDWNHVTDGTHYIVARVTDRKGTATFSNPVTIHVNTTTPSGSWLSEEIGSEGNDGYIKGHTQVLKEDASGSSIRLKSAGDVDGKADIFHYAYQKWEGNTEITARVEQITPVDDNAEAGVMIRESLKPGSKMAFMSLAFVKYGKQGILISRDQTDGKTKRASMETFIATPYSVRLVRQGQKVTGWVSADGVTNWEKVGETVIDVPDNQPLLFGLATDASKQQNDVWNYNTSEFSNVTIRNLTDSGGTHPTSVVVATYGPADFTSLQAAIDAVPDDSNTRTVIHLKNGTYREKIKVNSSKKNLSIIGEDRDKTIIAFDDTAKTVVDGKELGTSNSYTMRVQSPDFVLENVTVANTEGTGQVQAVALYAEGDRGKYHNVKITGLQDTLLVNRGRQYFKDSYISGSVDFIFGNAPAVFDNSIIHSLRAGYVTAASTEENKPGFVFIQCRLTTESGLTGKVDLGRPWRPYAHVTFLKTYMDEHIKPGGWNNWGKESNEQTARFGEFDNFGPGAESSGRVPWAKQLTADEASQYTVEAVLSGTDHWDWRL
;
A
#
# COMPACT_ATOMS: atom_id res chain seq x y z
N MET A 1 18.61 9.87 29.46
CA MET A 1 20.02 10.08 29.89
C MET A 1 20.91 10.11 28.66
N SER A 2 22.04 10.82 28.73
CA SER A 2 22.87 11.19 27.58
C SER A 2 23.71 10.05 26.99
N LYS A 3 24.00 10.13 25.68
CA LYS A 3 25.38 10.29 25.17
C LYS A 3 25.43 10.47 23.63
N GLN A 4 26.10 11.53 23.19
CA GLN A 4 26.65 11.64 21.83
C GLN A 4 27.92 10.76 21.72
N ARG A 5 28.24 10.23 20.53
CA ARG A 5 29.45 10.64 19.77
C ARG A 5 29.67 9.88 18.44
N THR A 6 29.90 10.72 17.44
CA THR A 6 30.52 10.56 16.11
C THR A 6 31.73 9.64 15.94
N TRP A 7 31.81 9.05 14.73
CA TRP A 7 33.01 8.66 13.94
C TRP A 7 32.52 8.35 12.49
N LYS A 8 33.27 8.44 11.38
CA LYS A 8 34.54 9.13 11.01
C LYS A 8 34.64 9.18 9.46
N LYS A 9 35.22 10.22 8.84
CA LYS A 9 35.54 10.27 7.39
C LYS A 9 36.95 9.74 7.10
N VAL A 10 37.19 9.25 5.87
CA VAL A 10 38.53 8.93 5.32
C VAL A 10 38.93 10.01 4.30
N LEU A 11 40.21 10.39 4.28
CA LEU A 11 40.80 11.38 3.38
C LEU A 11 41.52 10.73 2.18
N CYS A 12 41.63 11.49 1.09
CA CYS A 12 42.87 11.54 0.30
C CYS A 12 43.10 12.97 -0.22
N ASN A 13 44.33 13.46 -0.11
CA ASN A 13 44.77 14.79 -0.55
C ASN A 13 45.93 14.65 -1.53
N VAL A 14 46.01 15.54 -2.52
CA VAL A 14 47.26 15.89 -3.21
C VAL A 14 47.38 17.41 -3.27
N VAL A 15 48.59 17.94 -3.06
CA VAL A 15 48.89 19.37 -2.93
C VAL A 15 49.98 19.75 -3.93
N VAL A 16 49.78 20.85 -4.66
CA VAL A 16 50.84 21.74 -5.15
C VAL A 16 50.30 23.17 -5.14
N GLY A 17 51.12 24.16 -4.77
CA GLY A 17 50.80 25.59 -4.93
C GLY A 17 52.06 26.41 -5.15
N SER A 18 51.92 27.69 -5.53
CA SER A 18 52.93 28.75 -5.34
C SER A 18 52.37 30.15 -5.64
N LEU A 19 52.97 31.16 -5.00
CA LEU A 19 52.63 32.59 -5.00
C LEU A 19 52.86 33.31 -6.35
N LEU A 20 52.19 34.47 -6.51
CA LEU A 20 52.87 35.75 -6.80
C LEU A 20 51.98 36.97 -6.44
N LEU A 21 52.61 38.05 -5.95
CA LEU A 21 51.98 39.31 -5.47
C LEU A 21 52.99 40.47 -5.68
N THR A 22 52.55 41.72 -5.47
CA THR A 22 53.26 43.03 -5.65
C THR A 22 53.25 43.56 -7.10
N LEU A 23 53.15 44.87 -7.40
CA LEU A 23 53.43 46.12 -6.65
C LEU A 23 52.43 47.29 -6.93
N CYS A 24 52.48 48.32 -6.05
CA CYS A 24 52.19 49.77 -6.22
C CYS A 24 50.99 50.42 -5.45
N PRO A 25 51.29 51.32 -4.48
CA PRO A 25 50.38 52.34 -3.91
C PRO A 25 50.88 53.79 -4.24
N PRO A 26 50.34 54.89 -3.64
CA PRO A 26 48.97 55.40 -3.71
C PRO A 26 48.90 56.90 -4.12
N LEU A 27 47.73 57.44 -4.47
CA LEU A 27 47.55 58.90 -4.69
C LEU A 27 46.15 59.44 -4.30
N ILE A 28 46.13 60.11 -3.13
CA ILE A 28 45.31 61.21 -2.58
C ILE A 28 43.99 61.68 -3.29
N GLN A 29 42.92 61.72 -2.46
CA GLN A 29 41.71 62.60 -2.42
C GLN A 29 40.94 62.98 -3.69
N ALA A 30 39.63 62.71 -3.68
CA ALA A 30 38.62 63.71 -3.28
C ALA A 30 37.26 63.05 -2.94
N GLU A 31 36.55 63.57 -1.93
CA GLU A 31 35.15 63.23 -1.68
C GLU A 31 34.24 64.08 -2.57
N THR A 32 33.32 63.46 -3.29
CA THR A 32 32.12 64.12 -3.82
C THR A 32 30.92 63.21 -3.59
N ALA A 33 30.04 63.61 -2.67
CA ALA A 33 28.77 62.94 -2.46
C ALA A 33 27.84 63.18 -3.66
N VAL A 34 27.32 62.10 -4.24
CA VAL A 34 26.15 62.09 -5.13
C VAL A 34 25.22 60.98 -4.61
N GLY A 35 23.92 61.27 -4.56
CA GLY A 35 23.00 60.60 -3.65
C GLY A 35 22.65 59.16 -3.98
N THR A 36 22.48 58.35 -2.94
CA THR A 36 21.76 57.08 -2.99
C THR A 36 20.25 57.33 -2.92
N GLU A 37 19.64 57.71 -4.02
CA GLU A 37 18.20 57.50 -4.23
C GLU A 37 18.00 56.12 -4.83
N ASN A 38 17.78 55.12 -3.97
CA ASN A 38 17.08 53.84 -4.24
C ASN A 38 17.06 52.97 -2.96
N ALA A 39 16.50 53.53 -1.88
CA ALA A 39 16.25 52.83 -0.62
C ALA A 39 15.15 53.53 0.20
N LYS A 40 13.95 53.65 -0.37
CA LYS A 40 12.73 54.10 0.34
C LYS A 40 11.54 53.21 0.00
N VAL A 41 11.62 51.93 0.37
CA VAL A 41 10.38 51.21 0.73
C VAL A 41 9.89 51.89 2.01
N ALA A 42 8.82 52.67 1.90
CA ALA A 42 8.29 53.40 3.02
C ALA A 42 7.70 52.42 4.05
N LYS A 43 8.11 52.56 5.32
CA LYS A 43 7.58 51.79 6.45
C LYS A 43 6.17 52.29 6.81
N VAL A 44 5.19 52.04 5.94
CA VAL A 44 3.82 52.56 6.05
C VAL A 44 2.95 51.67 6.94
N ALA A 45 2.39 52.31 7.96
CA ALA A 45 1.23 51.93 8.77
C ALA A 45 1.16 50.46 9.26
N THR A 46 1.51 50.27 10.52
CA THR A 46 1.46 48.98 11.23
C THR A 46 0.05 48.44 11.49
N ASP A 47 -1.02 49.21 11.29
CA ASP A 47 -2.37 48.82 11.73
C ASP A 47 -3.39 48.62 10.58
N ILE A 48 -2.93 48.44 9.33
CA ILE A 48 -3.79 48.22 8.15
C ILE A 48 -3.97 46.71 7.90
N PRO A 49 -5.20 46.18 7.92
CA PRO A 49 -5.46 44.76 7.66
C PRO A 49 -4.93 44.28 6.29
N ALA A 50 -4.86 42.97 6.10
CA ALA A 50 -4.49 42.34 4.83
C ALA A 50 -5.42 42.79 3.69
N PHE A 51 -6.71 42.86 4.00
CA PHE A 51 -7.78 43.42 3.17
C PHE A 51 -9.00 43.73 4.06
N PRO A 52 -9.99 44.49 3.59
CA PRO A 52 -11.25 44.71 4.30
C PRO A 52 -11.97 43.38 4.60
N GLY A 53 -12.26 43.10 5.87
CA GLY A 53 -12.82 41.81 6.29
C GLY A 53 -11.77 40.72 6.60
N ALA A 54 -10.47 41.04 6.61
CA ALA A 54 -9.45 40.15 7.16
C ALA A 54 -9.51 40.13 8.71
N GLU A 55 -9.56 38.94 9.29
CA GLU A 55 -9.68 38.73 10.74
C GLU A 55 -8.64 37.75 11.30
N GLY A 56 -8.66 37.57 12.63
CA GLY A 56 -7.87 36.57 13.33
C GLY A 56 -6.34 36.75 13.28
N GLY A 57 -5.64 35.63 13.43
CA GLY A 57 -4.19 35.57 13.56
C GLY A 57 -3.39 36.14 12.37
N GLY A 58 -3.93 36.04 11.15
CA GLY A 58 -3.37 36.58 9.90
C GLY A 58 -3.86 37.99 9.52
N LYS A 59 -4.63 38.67 10.39
CA LYS A 59 -5.29 39.95 10.06
C LYS A 59 -4.39 41.03 9.45
N TYR A 60 -3.13 41.15 9.88
CA TYR A 60 -2.19 42.18 9.39
C TYR A 60 -1.04 41.61 8.55
N VAL A 61 -1.23 40.45 7.92
CA VAL A 61 -0.37 39.96 6.83
C VAL A 61 -0.40 40.99 5.70
N THR A 62 0.74 41.39 5.16
CA THR A 62 0.80 42.41 4.09
C THR A 62 0.95 41.82 2.70
N GLY A 63 1.37 40.55 2.58
CA GLY A 63 1.58 39.89 1.30
C GLY A 63 2.45 40.72 0.35
N GLY A 64 1.98 40.87 -0.88
CA GLY A 64 2.62 41.63 -1.96
C GLY A 64 2.42 43.15 -1.95
N ARG A 65 1.85 43.74 -0.87
CA ARG A 65 1.56 45.18 -0.77
C ARG A 65 2.80 46.04 -1.08
N GLY A 66 2.68 46.95 -2.04
CA GLY A 66 3.77 47.85 -2.44
C GLY A 66 4.84 47.21 -3.35
N GLY A 67 4.63 45.98 -3.81
CA GLY A 67 5.58 45.20 -4.59
C GLY A 67 5.47 45.38 -6.11
N GLU A 68 6.04 44.41 -6.84
CA GLU A 68 5.82 44.22 -8.28
C GLU A 68 4.48 43.51 -8.54
N VAL A 69 4.01 43.54 -9.78
CA VAL A 69 2.92 42.67 -10.24
C VAL A 69 3.45 41.60 -11.17
N TYR A 70 2.91 40.39 -11.04
CA TYR A 70 3.21 39.26 -11.92
C TYR A 70 1.93 38.70 -12.50
N GLU A 71 1.84 38.70 -13.82
CA GLU A 71 0.67 38.21 -14.54
C GLU A 71 0.82 36.73 -14.89
N VAL A 72 -0.10 35.90 -14.40
CA VAL A 72 -0.26 34.53 -14.89
C VAL A 72 -1.07 34.60 -16.17
N THR A 73 -0.41 34.34 -17.29
CA THR A 73 -0.94 34.41 -18.66
C THR A 73 -1.06 33.03 -19.33
N THR A 74 -0.58 31.97 -18.68
CA THR A 74 -0.74 30.58 -19.15
C THR A 74 -1.06 29.62 -18.01
N LEU A 75 -1.88 28.60 -18.30
CA LEU A 75 -2.17 27.49 -17.39
C LEU A 75 -1.09 26.40 -17.43
N ALA A 76 -0.06 26.54 -18.28
CA ALA A 76 1.00 25.56 -18.40
C ALA A 76 1.92 25.56 -17.17
N ASP A 77 2.21 24.38 -16.63
CA ASP A 77 3.21 24.16 -15.60
C ASP A 77 4.51 23.57 -16.15
N TYR A 78 5.61 23.72 -15.41
CA TYR A 78 6.93 23.15 -15.74
C TYR A 78 7.51 22.33 -14.60
N GLY A 79 8.15 21.21 -14.92
CA GLY A 79 8.89 20.39 -13.96
C GLY A 79 10.28 20.93 -13.65
N LYS A 80 10.91 20.44 -12.57
CA LYS A 80 12.22 20.88 -12.08
C LYS A 80 13.37 20.81 -13.09
N GLU A 81 13.29 19.90 -14.06
CA GLU A 81 14.29 19.72 -15.13
C GLU A 81 13.92 20.41 -16.44
N GLU A 82 12.74 21.03 -16.52
CA GLU A 82 12.25 21.76 -17.69
C GLU A 82 12.64 23.24 -17.64
N GLN A 83 12.49 23.94 -18.76
CA GLN A 83 12.69 25.40 -18.79
C GLN A 83 11.54 26.11 -18.07
N ILE A 84 11.87 27.13 -17.28
CA ILE A 84 10.89 28.02 -16.66
C ILE A 84 9.99 28.60 -17.74
N ILE A 85 8.67 28.50 -17.56
CA ILE A 85 7.66 29.10 -18.43
C ILE A 85 7.27 30.46 -17.85
N PRO A 86 7.63 31.60 -18.49
CA PRO A 86 7.15 32.92 -18.07
C PRO A 86 5.62 32.99 -18.18
N GLY A 87 4.97 33.67 -17.24
CA GLY A 87 3.51 33.75 -17.17
C GLY A 87 2.82 32.51 -16.58
N SER A 88 3.57 31.53 -16.08
CA SER A 88 3.00 30.40 -15.33
C SER A 88 2.87 30.70 -13.84
N LEU A 89 1.93 30.03 -13.15
CA LEU A 89 1.79 30.16 -11.70
C LEU A 89 3.06 29.74 -10.95
N ARG A 90 3.76 28.67 -11.37
CA ARG A 90 5.01 28.22 -10.73
C ARG A 90 6.10 29.27 -10.83
N ALA A 91 6.22 29.98 -11.97
CA ALA A 91 7.12 31.11 -12.09
C ALA A 91 6.70 32.28 -11.19
N ALA A 92 5.39 32.59 -11.13
CA ALA A 92 4.84 33.66 -10.30
C ALA A 92 5.18 33.49 -8.81
N VAL A 93 4.93 32.31 -8.23
CA VAL A 93 5.12 32.03 -6.79
C VAL A 93 6.57 31.70 -6.38
N SER A 94 7.50 31.72 -7.33
CA SER A 94 8.90 31.32 -7.11
C SER A 94 9.79 32.38 -6.45
N SER A 95 9.34 33.63 -6.37
CA SER A 95 10.19 34.76 -5.95
C SER A 95 9.39 35.89 -5.29
N ASP A 96 10.10 36.70 -4.50
CA ASP A 96 9.54 37.56 -3.45
C ASP A 96 8.83 38.84 -3.97
N ASN A 97 8.18 39.55 -3.03
CA ASN A 97 7.76 40.96 -3.07
C ASN A 97 6.82 41.32 -4.25
N ARG A 98 5.74 40.56 -4.44
CA ARG A 98 4.82 40.78 -5.56
C ARG A 98 3.37 40.40 -5.28
N THR A 99 2.49 40.98 -6.07
CA THR A 99 1.09 40.55 -6.21
C THR A 99 0.91 39.79 -7.52
N VAL A 100 0.38 38.57 -7.44
CA VAL A 100 0.11 37.70 -8.58
C VAL A 100 -1.35 37.87 -8.98
N VAL A 101 -1.55 38.26 -10.24
CA VAL A 101 -2.86 38.42 -10.89
C VAL A 101 -2.98 37.46 -12.07
N PHE A 102 -4.19 37.17 -12.51
CA PHE A 102 -4.47 36.15 -13.53
C PHE A 102 -5.14 36.77 -14.77
N ARG A 103 -4.48 36.66 -15.93
CA ARG A 103 -5.05 36.99 -17.25
C ARG A 103 -5.66 35.77 -17.95
N VAL A 104 -5.51 34.60 -17.36
CA VAL A 104 -6.07 33.32 -17.80
C VAL A 104 -6.80 32.64 -16.65
N GLY A 105 -7.86 31.88 -16.95
CA GLY A 105 -8.66 31.09 -16.02
C GLY A 105 -8.87 29.67 -16.57
N GLY A 106 -9.07 28.71 -15.67
CA GLY A 106 -9.12 27.27 -15.97
C GLY A 106 -8.29 26.43 -15.00
N THR A 107 -8.00 25.19 -15.40
CA THR A 107 -7.23 24.25 -14.57
C THR A 107 -5.74 24.25 -14.93
N ILE A 108 -4.89 24.56 -13.96
CA ILE A 108 -3.44 24.40 -13.98
C ILE A 108 -3.12 22.97 -13.52
N HIS A 109 -2.89 22.08 -14.47
CA HIS A 109 -2.43 20.72 -14.18
C HIS A 109 -0.93 20.75 -13.87
N LEU A 110 -0.59 20.50 -12.61
CA LEU A 110 0.80 20.49 -12.16
C LEU A 110 1.55 19.27 -12.73
N LYS A 111 2.84 19.42 -12.98
CA LYS A 111 3.74 18.31 -13.37
C LYS A 111 4.48 17.67 -12.20
N GLU A 112 4.54 18.36 -11.08
CA GLU A 112 5.18 17.95 -9.82
C GLU A 112 4.64 18.83 -8.67
N PRO A 113 4.87 18.49 -7.38
CA PRO A 113 4.45 19.33 -6.26
C PRO A 113 4.82 20.81 -6.42
N LEU A 114 3.86 21.69 -6.15
CA LEU A 114 4.06 23.14 -6.19
C LEU A 114 4.53 23.63 -4.82
N LYS A 115 5.55 24.50 -4.82
CA LYS A 115 5.98 25.24 -3.62
C LYS A 115 5.87 26.73 -3.88
N ILE A 116 5.18 27.42 -2.97
CA ILE A 116 5.20 28.87 -2.88
C ILE A 116 6.47 29.24 -2.11
N LEU A 117 7.46 29.77 -2.82
CA LEU A 117 8.81 30.07 -2.31
C LEU A 117 9.02 31.58 -2.11
N GLY A 118 8.22 32.41 -2.78
CA GLY A 118 8.27 33.87 -2.67
C GLY A 118 7.66 34.36 -1.36
N ASN A 119 8.46 35.11 -0.59
CA ASN A 119 8.04 35.84 0.60
C ASN A 119 7.38 37.17 0.20
N ASN A 120 6.52 37.72 1.06
CA ASN A 120 5.78 38.96 0.75
C ASN A 120 4.99 38.82 -0.56
N LEU A 121 4.08 37.85 -0.58
CA LEU A 121 3.35 37.42 -1.77
C LEU A 121 1.84 37.52 -1.56
N THR A 122 1.13 38.10 -2.52
CA THR A 122 -0.33 37.99 -2.63
C THR A 122 -0.67 37.22 -3.88
N VAL A 123 -1.53 36.20 -3.81
CA VAL A 123 -2.07 35.51 -4.99
C VAL A 123 -3.57 35.73 -5.05
N ALA A 124 -4.00 36.57 -6.00
CA ALA A 124 -5.35 37.13 -6.07
C ALA A 124 -6.20 36.41 -7.13
N GLY A 125 -6.71 35.22 -6.79
CA GLY A 125 -7.50 34.37 -7.70
C GLY A 125 -8.77 35.03 -8.24
N GLN A 126 -9.32 36.05 -7.55
CA GLN A 126 -10.50 36.79 -8.00
C GLN A 126 -10.27 37.62 -9.28
N THR A 127 -9.00 37.82 -9.67
CA THR A 127 -8.65 38.52 -10.93
C THR A 127 -8.80 37.64 -12.17
N ALA A 128 -8.86 36.32 -12.00
CA ALA A 128 -8.94 35.38 -13.11
C ALA A 128 -10.26 35.55 -13.92
N PRO A 129 -10.24 35.36 -15.24
CA PRO A 129 -11.45 35.33 -16.06
C PRO A 129 -12.21 33.99 -15.94
N GLY A 130 -13.42 33.94 -16.51
CA GLY A 130 -14.21 32.71 -16.65
C GLY A 130 -14.72 32.16 -15.32
N ASP A 131 -14.25 30.97 -14.96
CA ASP A 131 -14.63 30.24 -13.75
C ASP A 131 -13.59 30.40 -12.61
N GLY A 132 -12.50 31.13 -12.85
CA GLY A 132 -11.40 31.30 -11.90
C GLY A 132 -10.26 30.31 -12.14
N ILE A 133 -9.46 30.06 -11.09
CA ILE A 133 -8.27 29.20 -11.17
C ILE A 133 -8.39 27.98 -10.26
N THR A 134 -8.11 26.82 -10.86
CA THR A 134 -7.96 25.54 -10.17
C THR A 134 -6.54 25.03 -10.36
N VAL A 135 -5.81 24.80 -9.28
CA VAL A 135 -4.50 24.13 -9.27
C VAL A 135 -4.73 22.66 -9.00
N SER A 136 -4.29 21.77 -9.89
CA SER A 136 -4.67 20.36 -9.90
C SER A 136 -3.48 19.39 -9.92
N ASP A 137 -3.75 18.14 -9.59
CA ASP A 137 -2.95 16.93 -9.83
C ASP A 137 -1.75 16.69 -8.88
N TYR A 138 -1.23 17.73 -8.22
CA TYR A 138 -0.18 17.60 -7.19
C TYR A 138 -0.41 18.54 -6.00
N THR A 139 0.22 18.22 -4.87
CA THR A 139 0.13 19.00 -3.63
C THR A 139 0.73 20.40 -3.78
N THR A 140 0.11 21.38 -3.12
CA THR A 140 0.67 22.73 -2.98
C THR A 140 1.14 22.98 -1.53
N GLY A 141 2.43 23.30 -1.37
CA GLY A 141 2.99 23.72 -0.09
C GLY A 141 3.30 25.21 -0.04
N ILE A 142 2.95 25.88 1.06
CA ILE A 142 3.50 27.21 1.37
C ILE A 142 4.83 27.00 2.11
N ASP A 143 5.92 27.47 1.50
CA ASP A 143 7.31 27.35 1.96
C ASP A 143 7.97 28.76 2.00
N ALA A 144 7.21 29.74 2.50
CA ALA A 144 7.53 31.17 2.52
C ALA A 144 6.75 31.91 3.63
N ASP A 145 7.27 33.07 4.05
CA ASP A 145 6.64 33.94 5.05
C ASP A 145 5.89 35.13 4.41
N ASN A 146 4.87 35.65 5.09
CA ASN A 146 4.05 36.79 4.66
C ASN A 146 3.32 36.53 3.32
N VAL A 147 2.41 35.56 3.32
CA VAL A 147 1.69 35.07 2.14
C VAL A 147 0.18 35.25 2.29
N ILE A 148 -0.47 35.82 1.28
CA ILE A 148 -1.93 35.93 1.15
C ILE A 148 -2.39 35.10 -0.05
N LEU A 149 -3.34 34.17 0.15
CA LEU A 149 -4.02 33.42 -0.90
C LEU A 149 -5.52 33.72 -0.87
N ARG A 150 -6.11 34.12 -2.00
CA ARG A 150 -7.56 34.39 -2.09
C ARG A 150 -8.18 33.80 -3.35
N TYR A 151 -9.40 33.25 -3.24
CA TYR A 151 -10.22 32.80 -4.38
C TYR A 151 -9.54 31.79 -5.31
N LEU A 152 -8.81 30.83 -4.73
CA LEU A 152 -8.11 29.75 -5.43
C LEU A 152 -8.71 28.39 -5.08
N ARG A 153 -8.65 27.45 -6.03
CA ARG A 153 -9.02 26.05 -5.80
C ARG A 153 -7.78 25.17 -5.89
N PHE A 154 -7.61 24.25 -4.94
CA PHE A 154 -6.52 23.29 -4.91
C PHE A 154 -7.12 21.88 -4.90
N ARG A 155 -6.82 21.09 -5.93
CA ARG A 155 -7.44 19.80 -6.17
C ARG A 155 -6.38 18.71 -6.44
N LEU A 156 -5.98 17.94 -5.42
CA LEU A 156 -4.89 16.95 -5.58
C LEU A 156 -5.25 15.85 -6.59
N THR A 157 -6.50 15.38 -6.55
CA THR A 157 -7.03 14.27 -7.37
C THR A 157 -6.35 12.90 -7.12
N ASP A 158 -6.75 11.86 -7.89
CA ASP A 158 -6.11 10.53 -7.90
C ASP A 158 -5.26 10.24 -9.16
N ARG A 159 -5.09 11.23 -10.05
CA ARG A 159 -4.35 11.07 -11.32
C ARG A 159 -2.90 10.63 -11.12
N TYR A 160 -2.24 11.19 -10.12
CA TYR A 160 -0.88 10.82 -9.72
C TYR A 160 -0.89 10.36 -8.25
N PRO A 161 -0.85 9.03 -8.00
CA PRO A 161 -0.78 8.46 -6.66
C PRO A 161 0.28 9.11 -5.74
N SER A 162 -0.19 9.67 -4.62
CA SER A 162 0.66 10.20 -3.54
C SER A 162 0.01 9.94 -2.18
N GLU A 163 0.67 10.35 -1.10
CA GLU A 163 0.09 10.42 0.26
C GLU A 163 0.07 11.87 0.75
N ASP A 164 -0.12 12.82 -0.17
CA ASP A 164 -0.01 14.24 0.12
C ASP A 164 -1.35 14.87 0.51
N ASP A 165 -1.24 16.08 1.06
CA ASP A 165 -2.35 16.98 1.32
C ASP A 165 -2.71 17.81 0.08
N ALA A 166 -3.94 18.32 -0.04
CA ALA A 166 -4.25 19.26 -1.12
C ALA A 166 -3.48 20.60 -0.94
N LEU A 167 -3.49 21.16 0.28
CA LEU A 167 -2.61 22.26 0.66
C LEU A 167 -2.10 22.14 2.11
N GLY A 168 -0.84 22.51 2.33
CA GLY A 168 -0.30 22.65 3.69
C GLY A 168 0.86 23.64 3.85
N ALA A 169 1.12 24.03 5.10
CA ALA A 169 2.21 24.93 5.48
C ALA A 169 2.67 24.65 6.92
N ARG A 170 3.98 24.68 7.17
CA ARG A 170 4.55 24.44 8.50
C ARG A 170 5.84 25.21 8.72
N TYR A 171 6.05 25.70 9.95
CA TYR A 171 7.25 26.45 10.35
C TYR A 171 7.39 27.85 9.74
N HIS A 172 6.29 28.41 9.22
CA HIS A 172 6.23 29.73 8.59
C HIS A 172 5.46 30.76 9.42
N LYS A 173 5.56 32.03 9.03
CA LYS A 173 4.91 33.16 9.68
C LYS A 173 4.01 33.94 8.72
N ASN A 174 2.98 34.56 9.28
CA ASN A 174 2.16 35.58 8.61
C ASN A 174 1.48 34.99 7.35
N ILE A 175 0.51 34.09 7.55
CA ILE A 175 -0.22 33.42 6.46
C ILE A 175 -1.70 33.80 6.54
N MET A 176 -2.26 34.21 5.41
CA MET A 176 -3.67 34.55 5.25
C MET A 176 -4.27 33.73 4.11
N ILE A 177 -5.25 32.88 4.41
CA ILE A 177 -6.05 32.16 3.42
C ILE A 177 -7.50 32.59 3.57
N ASP A 178 -8.10 33.05 2.48
CA ASP A 178 -9.46 33.58 2.44
C ASP A 178 -10.18 33.08 1.19
N HIS A 179 -11.44 32.63 1.31
CA HIS A 179 -12.24 32.20 0.17
C HIS A 179 -11.53 31.18 -0.74
N CYS A 180 -10.85 30.18 -0.20
CA CYS A 180 -10.20 29.13 -0.98
C CYS A 180 -10.93 27.78 -0.85
N SER A 181 -10.81 26.91 -1.86
CA SER A 181 -11.43 25.57 -1.85
C SER A 181 -10.39 24.48 -2.02
N PHE A 182 -10.52 23.42 -1.22
CA PHE A 182 -9.57 22.32 -1.10
C PHE A 182 -10.35 21.00 -1.20
N SER A 183 -10.16 20.23 -2.27
CA SER A 183 -10.67 18.85 -2.47
C SER A 183 -10.01 18.28 -3.71
N TRP A 184 -9.60 17.05 -3.88
CA TRP A 184 -9.60 15.92 -2.99
C TRP A 184 -8.21 15.79 -2.36
N SER A 185 -8.00 14.82 -1.48
CA SER A 185 -6.67 14.53 -0.91
C SER A 185 -6.54 13.06 -0.51
N VAL A 186 -5.32 12.64 -0.15
CA VAL A 186 -5.01 11.25 0.23
C VAL A 186 -4.66 11.08 1.72
N ASP A 187 -3.84 11.93 2.35
CA ASP A 187 -3.78 12.00 3.84
C ASP A 187 -4.79 13.04 4.33
N GLU A 188 -4.52 14.34 4.16
CA GLU A 188 -5.34 15.43 4.72
C GLU A 188 -5.74 16.49 3.69
N VAL A 189 -6.91 17.13 3.81
CA VAL A 189 -7.33 18.16 2.84
C VAL A 189 -6.55 19.48 3.05
N LEU A 190 -6.51 20.01 4.27
CA LEU A 190 -5.89 21.30 4.58
C LEU A 190 -5.15 21.29 5.93
N SER A 191 -3.82 21.28 5.91
CA SER A 191 -2.99 21.22 7.13
C SER A 191 -2.09 22.43 7.33
N LEU A 192 -2.40 23.26 8.33
CA LEU A 192 -1.59 24.40 8.76
C LEU A 192 -1.26 24.27 10.25
N TYR A 193 0.01 24.07 10.59
CA TYR A 193 0.43 23.93 11.99
C TYR A 193 1.94 24.14 12.17
N ASP A 194 2.39 24.33 13.41
CA ASP A 194 3.72 24.86 13.72
C ASP A 194 4.00 26.26 13.10
N ASN A 195 2.96 27.01 12.70
CA ASN A 195 3.06 28.36 12.12
C ASN A 195 2.85 29.46 13.17
N VAL A 196 3.06 30.72 12.79
CA VAL A 196 2.80 31.91 13.62
C VAL A 196 1.96 32.92 12.82
N ASN A 197 0.96 33.55 13.43
CA ASN A 197 0.09 34.56 12.80
C ASN A 197 -0.56 33.99 11.53
N THR A 198 -1.54 33.11 11.71
CA THR A 198 -2.21 32.39 10.61
C THR A 198 -3.72 32.59 10.68
N THR A 199 -4.37 32.91 9.57
CA THR A 199 -5.83 32.82 9.44
C THR A 199 -6.19 31.95 8.25
N VAL A 200 -7.17 31.06 8.45
CA VAL A 200 -7.99 30.50 7.37
C VAL A 200 -9.43 30.95 7.60
N GLN A 201 -9.98 31.70 6.64
CA GLN A 201 -11.33 32.21 6.71
C GLN A 201 -12.13 31.90 5.44
N TRP A 202 -13.45 31.74 5.60
CA TRP A 202 -14.39 31.60 4.48
C TRP A 202 -14.00 30.52 3.47
N SER A 203 -13.38 29.41 3.87
CA SER A 203 -12.80 28.41 2.95
C SER A 203 -13.45 27.03 3.08
N ILE A 204 -13.32 26.18 2.04
CA ILE A 204 -13.89 24.82 2.02
C ILE A 204 -12.77 23.78 2.02
N ALA A 205 -12.80 22.82 2.93
CA ALA A 205 -11.93 21.64 2.94
C ALA A 205 -12.79 20.36 2.92
N SER A 206 -12.98 19.77 1.74
CA SER A 206 -13.93 18.66 1.53
C SER A 206 -13.40 17.49 0.72
N GLU A 207 -14.06 16.35 0.89
CA GLU A 207 -13.87 15.10 0.14
C GLU A 207 -12.41 14.64 0.07
N SER A 208 -11.89 14.22 1.20
CA SER A 208 -10.72 13.35 1.23
C SER A 208 -11.11 11.92 0.82
N MET A 209 -10.24 11.24 0.07
CA MET A 209 -10.55 9.95 -0.55
C MET A 209 -10.26 8.77 0.39
N LEU A 210 -11.24 7.94 0.73
CA LEU A 210 -11.20 7.05 1.91
C LEU A 210 -10.20 5.88 1.82
N MET A 211 -10.20 5.16 0.70
CA MET A 211 -9.49 3.89 0.49
C MET A 211 -8.63 3.92 -0.79
N THR A 212 -8.04 5.08 -1.07
CA THR A 212 -7.19 5.30 -2.25
C THR A 212 -5.74 4.83 -1.99
N THR A 213 -4.75 5.51 -2.54
CA THR A 213 -3.32 5.11 -2.54
C THR A 213 -2.59 5.21 -1.20
N HIS A 214 -3.29 5.53 -0.11
CA HIS A 214 -2.68 5.70 1.20
C HIS A 214 -2.21 4.36 1.81
N GLN A 215 -0.91 4.20 2.13
CA GLN A 215 -0.32 2.95 2.68
C GLN A 215 -1.06 2.41 3.90
N LYS A 216 -1.48 3.29 4.83
CA LYS A 216 -2.24 2.97 6.05
C LYS A 216 -3.63 2.35 5.77
N GLY A 217 -4.07 2.12 4.54
CA GLY A 217 -5.42 1.66 4.23
C GLY A 217 -6.40 2.82 4.37
N ARG A 218 -7.46 2.66 5.19
CA ARG A 218 -8.44 3.71 5.44
C ARG A 218 -7.79 5.02 5.94
N HIS A 219 -7.72 6.00 5.06
CA HIS A 219 -7.19 7.34 5.28
C HIS A 219 -7.85 8.29 4.31
N GLY A 220 -8.44 9.33 4.84
CA GLY A 220 -9.06 10.41 4.09
C GLY A 220 -9.58 11.41 5.11
N TYR A 221 -8.77 12.42 5.43
CA TYR A 221 -8.98 13.29 6.58
C TYR A 221 -9.04 14.78 6.26
N GLY A 222 -9.66 15.58 7.14
CA GLY A 222 -9.88 17.01 6.91
C GLY A 222 -8.61 17.86 7.03
N GLY A 223 -7.86 17.75 8.13
CA GLY A 223 -6.66 18.56 8.33
C GLY A 223 -6.07 18.57 9.73
N ILE A 224 -4.81 19.01 9.84
CA ILE A 224 -4.19 19.41 11.12
C ILE A 224 -4.18 20.93 11.22
N TRP A 225 -4.86 21.49 12.22
CA TRP A 225 -4.95 22.94 12.46
C TRP A 225 -4.28 23.31 13.78
N GLY A 226 -3.26 24.16 13.73
CA GLY A 226 -2.52 24.62 14.91
C GLY A 226 -1.64 25.84 14.61
N GLY A 227 -0.68 26.10 15.51
CA GLY A 227 0.19 27.26 15.45
C GLY A 227 -0.04 28.27 16.58
N ARG A 228 0.81 29.30 16.60
CA ARG A 228 0.75 30.43 17.55
C ARG A 228 0.00 31.57 16.93
N ASN A 229 -1.03 32.07 17.62
CA ASN A 229 -1.93 33.10 17.08
C ASN A 229 -2.51 32.64 15.74
N SER A 230 -3.30 31.57 15.79
CA SER A 230 -3.87 30.92 14.61
C SER A 230 -5.39 30.89 14.70
N THR A 231 -6.08 31.34 13.66
CA THR A 231 -7.54 31.46 13.63
C THR A 231 -8.11 30.72 12.43
N TYR A 232 -9.14 29.91 12.66
CA TYR A 232 -9.83 29.14 11.65
C TYR A 232 -11.32 29.40 11.82
N HIS A 233 -11.91 30.21 10.96
CA HIS A 233 -13.31 30.62 11.10
C HIS A 233 -14.12 30.71 9.80
N HIS A 234 -15.43 30.49 9.91
CA HIS A 234 -16.35 30.44 8.76
C HIS A 234 -15.91 29.48 7.64
N ASN A 235 -15.22 28.39 7.99
CA ASN A 235 -14.85 27.35 7.03
C ASN A 235 -15.84 26.20 7.03
N LEU A 236 -15.94 25.51 5.90
CA LEU A 236 -16.66 24.25 5.76
C LEU A 236 -15.67 23.07 5.74
N LEU A 237 -15.87 22.08 6.60
CA LEU A 237 -15.23 20.78 6.52
C LEU A 237 -16.30 19.72 6.24
N ALA A 238 -16.21 19.03 5.10
CA ALA A 238 -17.28 18.13 4.66
C ALA A 238 -16.73 16.83 4.04
N HIS A 239 -17.38 15.70 4.30
CA HIS A 239 -17.05 14.41 3.67
C HIS A 239 -15.61 13.92 3.93
N ASN A 240 -15.11 14.07 5.18
CA ASN A 240 -13.81 13.55 5.59
C ASN A 240 -13.95 12.56 6.76
N ALA A 241 -13.34 11.39 6.68
CA ALA A 241 -13.54 10.31 7.65
C ALA A 241 -13.05 10.65 9.08
N SER A 242 -12.08 11.54 9.20
CA SER A 242 -11.49 11.96 10.47
C SER A 242 -10.77 13.32 10.36
N ARG A 243 -10.22 13.79 11.49
CA ARG A 243 -9.45 15.05 11.64
C ARG A 243 -10.23 16.24 11.05
N ASN A 244 -11.36 16.59 11.65
CA ASN A 244 -12.19 17.73 11.23
C ASN A 244 -12.24 18.87 12.27
N PRO A 245 -11.15 19.64 12.51
CA PRO A 245 -9.74 19.32 12.25
C PRO A 245 -9.17 18.45 13.39
N ARG A 246 -7.90 18.05 13.28
CA ARG A 246 -7.11 17.57 14.43
C ARG A 246 -6.18 18.68 14.93
N PHE A 247 -6.05 18.85 16.24
CA PHE A 247 -5.03 19.72 16.83
C PHE A 247 -3.67 18.99 17.01
N PRO A 248 -2.52 19.63 16.73
CA PRO A 248 -1.19 19.04 16.85
C PRO A 248 -0.89 18.40 18.20
N THR A 249 0.09 17.50 18.25
CA THR A 249 0.50 16.80 19.50
C THR A 249 2.01 16.90 19.79
N ASP A 250 2.69 17.92 19.24
CA ASP A 250 4.13 18.19 19.46
C ASP A 250 4.34 19.13 20.67
N LYS A 251 5.60 19.35 21.04
CA LYS A 251 6.07 20.30 22.07
C LYS A 251 6.95 21.43 21.52
N LYS A 252 7.16 21.49 20.19
CA LYS A 252 8.11 22.43 19.56
C LYS A 252 7.68 23.89 19.71
N GLN A 253 6.38 24.17 19.67
CA GLN A 253 5.79 25.47 19.93
C GLN A 253 4.61 25.30 20.89
N ILE A 254 4.23 26.38 21.58
CA ILE A 254 3.04 26.42 22.44
C ILE A 254 1.90 27.00 21.61
N ASP A 255 0.98 26.14 21.15
CA ASP A 255 -0.13 26.56 20.30
C ASP A 255 -1.06 27.57 21.00
N ALA A 256 -1.66 28.45 20.22
CA ALA A 256 -2.73 29.37 20.63
C ALA A 256 -3.72 29.51 19.47
N VAL A 257 -4.83 28.75 19.53
CA VAL A 257 -5.71 28.49 18.38
C VAL A 257 -7.16 28.89 18.68
N GLU A 258 -7.76 29.61 17.73
CA GLU A 258 -9.18 29.94 17.68
C GLU A 258 -9.84 29.11 16.56
N MET A 259 -10.70 28.15 16.91
CA MET A 259 -11.52 27.40 15.95
C MET A 259 -13.00 27.74 16.20
N THR A 260 -13.56 28.59 15.34
CA THR A 260 -14.87 29.18 15.61
C THR A 260 -15.74 29.41 14.39
N ASN A 261 -17.06 29.35 14.52
CA ASN A 261 -18.01 29.59 13.42
C ASN A 261 -17.82 28.70 12.16
N ASN A 262 -17.16 27.54 12.28
CA ASN A 262 -17.00 26.61 11.17
C ASN A 262 -18.21 25.64 11.08
N VAL A 263 -18.46 25.09 9.89
CA VAL A 263 -19.44 24.01 9.66
C VAL A 263 -18.70 22.70 9.44
N ILE A 264 -19.00 21.68 10.26
CA ILE A 264 -18.40 20.34 10.17
C ILE A 264 -19.51 19.36 9.77
N TYR A 265 -19.38 18.74 8.60
CA TYR A 265 -20.41 17.90 7.98
C TYR A 265 -19.91 16.50 7.58
N ASN A 266 -20.76 15.48 7.80
CA ASN A 266 -20.55 14.11 7.35
C ASN A 266 -19.14 13.57 7.66
N TRP A 267 -18.70 13.68 8.92
CA TRP A 267 -17.47 13.00 9.35
C TRP A 267 -17.69 11.49 9.44
N GLY A 268 -16.61 10.71 9.50
CA GLY A 268 -16.69 9.24 9.59
C GLY A 268 -16.73 8.77 11.04
N PHE A 269 -15.58 8.30 11.52
CA PHE A 269 -15.41 7.75 12.86
C PHE A 269 -14.90 8.78 13.90
N PHE A 270 -14.37 9.95 13.48
CA PHE A 270 -14.17 11.09 14.39
C PHE A 270 -14.45 12.42 13.70
N SER A 271 -15.00 13.39 14.43
CA SER A 271 -15.00 14.81 14.06
C SER A 271 -13.65 15.47 14.43
N SER A 272 -13.61 16.32 15.45
CA SER A 272 -12.39 16.99 15.91
C SER A 272 -11.69 16.21 17.03
N TYR A 273 -10.36 16.30 17.16
CA TYR A 273 -9.62 15.65 18.26
C TYR A 273 -8.17 16.14 18.47
N GLY A 274 -7.55 15.72 19.58
CA GLY A 274 -6.11 15.90 19.85
C GLY A 274 -5.78 17.03 20.83
N GLY A 275 -4.71 17.78 20.55
CA GLY A 275 -4.22 18.86 21.41
C GLY A 275 -2.90 18.52 22.11
N GLY A 276 -1.90 19.37 21.88
CA GLY A 276 -0.54 19.25 22.36
C GLY A 276 -0.29 20.16 23.56
N GLU A 277 0.93 20.68 23.68
CA GLU A 277 1.23 21.73 24.66
C GLU A 277 0.78 23.07 24.07
N GLY A 278 -0.34 23.63 24.53
CA GLY A 278 -0.99 24.77 23.89
C GLY A 278 -2.36 25.08 24.48
N SER A 279 -2.96 26.17 24.02
CA SER A 279 -4.30 26.63 24.42
C SER A 279 -5.22 26.77 23.21
N TYR A 280 -6.46 26.29 23.31
CA TYR A 280 -7.38 26.14 22.17
C TYR A 280 -8.81 26.60 22.51
N ASN A 281 -9.49 27.29 21.60
CA ASN A 281 -10.93 27.54 21.63
C ASN A 281 -11.63 26.70 20.54
N VAL A 282 -12.73 26.05 20.90
CA VAL A 282 -13.69 25.41 19.98
C VAL A 282 -15.06 26.05 20.27
N LEU A 283 -15.37 27.14 19.55
CA LEU A 283 -16.43 28.08 19.89
C LEU A 283 -17.46 28.23 18.76
N ASN A 284 -18.75 28.08 19.04
CA ASN A 284 -19.84 28.41 18.09
C ASN A 284 -19.72 27.74 16.69
N ASN A 285 -19.13 26.55 16.59
CA ASN A 285 -19.12 25.77 15.35
C ASN A 285 -20.43 24.96 15.20
N TYR A 286 -20.84 24.66 13.97
CA TYR A 286 -22.04 23.89 13.65
C TYR A 286 -21.66 22.48 13.18
N TYR A 287 -22.08 21.46 13.92
CA TYR A 287 -21.84 20.06 13.60
C TYR A 287 -23.10 19.39 13.07
N LYS A 288 -23.01 18.73 11.90
CA LYS A 288 -24.10 17.96 11.30
C LYS A 288 -23.60 16.60 10.78
N TYR A 289 -24.13 15.52 11.33
CA TYR A 289 -23.84 14.18 10.82
C TYR A 289 -24.42 14.00 9.41
N GLY A 290 -23.81 13.12 8.62
CA GLY A 290 -24.30 12.71 7.31
C GLY A 290 -24.30 11.19 7.15
N PRO A 291 -24.55 10.67 5.93
CA PRO A 291 -24.73 9.24 5.70
C PRO A 291 -23.54 8.37 6.13
N ASN A 292 -22.31 8.88 6.03
CA ASN A 292 -21.10 8.13 6.41
C ASN A 292 -20.82 8.18 7.92
N THR A 293 -21.43 9.12 8.66
CA THR A 293 -21.18 9.30 10.10
C THR A 293 -21.70 8.13 10.91
N TYR A 294 -20.79 7.48 11.65
CA TYR A 294 -21.16 6.31 12.44
C TYR A 294 -22.13 6.73 13.54
N GLU A 295 -23.18 5.94 13.75
CA GLU A 295 -24.30 6.21 14.66
C GLU A 295 -23.82 6.60 16.06
N ASP A 296 -22.78 5.92 16.53
CA ASP A 296 -22.20 6.05 17.85
C ASP A 296 -21.39 7.36 18.04
N VAL A 297 -20.94 7.99 16.94
CA VAL A 297 -20.22 9.28 16.94
C VAL A 297 -21.01 10.46 16.37
N ARG A 298 -22.30 10.31 16.08
CA ARG A 298 -23.16 11.43 15.60
C ARG A 298 -23.26 12.61 16.58
N GLY A 299 -22.96 12.39 17.86
CA GLY A 299 -22.90 13.43 18.90
C GLY A 299 -21.51 14.04 19.15
N GLN A 300 -20.49 13.75 18.32
CA GLN A 300 -19.10 14.11 18.62
C GLN A 300 -18.75 15.56 18.28
N ILE A 301 -18.36 16.35 19.30
CA ILE A 301 -17.66 17.63 19.09
C ILE A 301 -16.14 17.43 19.07
N PHE A 302 -15.57 16.87 20.15
CA PHE A 302 -14.11 16.73 20.30
C PHE A 302 -13.74 15.49 21.14
N VAL A 303 -12.65 14.79 20.80
CA VAL A 303 -12.16 13.61 21.57
C VAL A 303 -10.67 13.66 21.92
N ASP A 304 -10.25 12.79 22.85
CA ASP A 304 -8.90 12.73 23.41
C ASP A 304 -8.41 14.10 23.93
N VAL A 305 -9.25 14.74 24.76
CA VAL A 305 -9.03 16.09 25.29
C VAL A 305 -7.77 16.13 26.17
N GLY A 306 -6.67 16.50 25.53
CA GLY A 306 -5.32 16.59 26.10
C GLY A 306 -4.75 15.24 26.59
N SER A 307 -3.55 15.28 27.15
CA SER A 307 -2.98 14.13 27.86
C SER A 307 -2.14 14.59 29.04
N LYS A 308 -1.98 13.74 30.06
CA LYS A 308 -1.13 14.01 31.24
C LYS A 308 0.35 14.34 30.93
N LYS A 309 0.77 14.20 29.66
CA LYS A 309 2.12 14.51 29.14
C LYS A 309 2.25 15.95 28.61
N TYR A 310 1.14 16.61 28.28
CA TYR A 310 1.07 17.92 27.63
C TYR A 310 0.28 18.91 28.47
N LYS A 311 0.67 20.18 28.48
CA LYS A 311 -0.06 21.25 29.20
C LYS A 311 -1.18 21.83 28.33
N THR A 312 -2.04 20.97 27.81
CA THR A 312 -3.18 21.36 26.97
C THR A 312 -4.18 22.17 27.81
N ARG A 313 -4.67 23.29 27.30
CA ARG A 313 -5.84 24.01 27.86
C ARG A 313 -6.87 24.21 26.75
N ILE A 314 -8.14 23.94 27.00
CA ILE A 314 -9.16 24.02 25.95
C ILE A 314 -10.50 24.49 26.49
N PHE A 315 -11.09 25.45 25.77
CA PHE A 315 -12.48 25.86 25.92
C PHE A 315 -13.31 25.22 24.80
N ILE A 316 -14.47 24.69 25.17
CA ILE A 316 -15.48 24.17 24.24
C ILE A 316 -16.81 24.75 24.69
N GLY A 317 -17.50 25.51 23.83
CA GLY A 317 -18.76 26.16 24.19
C GLY A 317 -19.51 26.77 23.01
N GLY A 318 -20.83 26.89 23.15
CA GLY A 318 -21.72 27.51 22.15
C GLY A 318 -21.83 26.81 20.79
N ASN A 319 -21.15 25.67 20.61
CA ASN A 319 -21.26 24.85 19.40
C ASN A 319 -22.65 24.20 19.33
N TYR A 320 -23.20 24.13 18.12
CA TYR A 320 -24.48 23.48 17.83
C TYR A 320 -24.26 22.07 17.28
N MET A 321 -25.01 21.09 17.80
CA MET A 321 -24.98 19.70 17.32
C MET A 321 -26.35 19.32 16.77
N TYR A 322 -26.44 19.19 15.44
CA TYR A 322 -27.67 18.85 14.74
C TYR A 322 -28.28 17.54 15.26
N GLY A 323 -29.56 17.59 15.64
CA GLY A 323 -30.29 16.45 16.18
C GLY A 323 -29.94 16.06 17.62
N ASN A 324 -29.04 16.78 18.31
CA ASN A 324 -28.65 16.48 19.68
C ASN A 324 -28.73 17.71 20.60
N ASP A 325 -29.93 17.90 21.16
CA ASP A 325 -30.26 18.94 22.14
C ASP A 325 -29.37 18.94 23.39
N SER A 326 -28.94 17.77 23.86
CA SER A 326 -28.15 17.63 25.09
C SER A 326 -26.73 18.13 24.89
N VAL A 327 -26.07 17.69 23.81
CA VAL A 327 -24.73 18.15 23.42
C VAL A 327 -24.74 19.62 23.04
N THR A 328 -25.82 20.12 22.42
CA THR A 328 -25.98 21.55 22.10
C THR A 328 -26.09 22.42 23.36
N LYS A 329 -26.81 21.98 24.40
CA LYS A 329 -26.97 22.72 25.66
C LYS A 329 -25.73 22.67 26.55
N ASP A 330 -24.95 21.60 26.46
CA ASP A 330 -23.71 21.43 27.21
C ASP A 330 -22.70 20.65 26.35
N ASN A 331 -21.81 21.38 25.67
CA ASN A 331 -20.79 20.78 24.79
C ASN A 331 -19.80 19.88 25.54
N TRP A 332 -19.84 19.83 26.89
CA TRP A 332 -19.05 18.91 27.70
C TRP A 332 -19.79 17.60 28.05
N GLN A 333 -21.02 17.40 27.58
CA GLN A 333 -21.73 16.11 27.63
C GLN A 333 -21.21 15.14 26.55
N LEU A 334 -19.93 14.79 26.67
CA LEU A 334 -19.17 13.93 25.72
C LEU A 334 -19.57 12.43 25.81
N GLY A 335 -20.82 12.10 26.15
CA GLY A 335 -21.25 10.73 26.46
C GLY A 335 -22.09 10.08 25.36
N THR A 336 -21.59 9.01 24.74
CA THR A 336 -21.69 7.64 25.31
C THR A 336 -20.86 6.60 24.56
N SER A 337 -20.27 6.93 23.40
CA SER A 337 -19.38 6.03 22.63
C SER A 337 -18.03 6.66 22.31
N ILE A 338 -17.63 7.67 23.08
CA ILE A 338 -16.58 8.63 22.73
C ILE A 338 -15.57 8.83 23.87
N GLY A 339 -14.33 9.13 23.50
CA GLY A 339 -13.17 9.22 24.39
C GLY A 339 -13.36 10.15 25.59
N SER A 340 -12.93 9.66 26.75
CA SER A 340 -12.94 10.38 28.02
C SER A 340 -12.12 11.68 27.97
N ILE A 341 -12.45 12.64 28.83
CA ILE A 341 -11.50 13.69 29.21
C ILE A 341 -10.32 13.01 29.93
N ILE A 342 -9.18 12.86 29.22
CA ILE A 342 -8.00 12.13 29.71
C ILE A 342 -7.38 12.85 30.93
N ASP A 343 -7.49 14.18 30.96
CA ASP A 343 -7.07 15.02 32.08
C ASP A 343 -8.06 16.19 32.30
N PRO A 344 -8.89 16.17 33.37
CA PRO A 344 -9.85 17.23 33.67
C PRO A 344 -9.24 18.63 33.90
N SER A 345 -7.94 18.75 34.15
CA SER A 345 -7.26 20.05 34.33
C SER A 345 -7.10 20.84 33.02
N THR A 346 -7.33 20.19 31.88
CA THR A 346 -7.28 20.79 30.54
C THR A 346 -8.46 21.74 30.29
N ARG A 347 -9.63 21.48 30.90
CA ARG A 347 -10.86 22.27 30.71
C ARG A 347 -10.67 23.73 31.13
N LEU A 348 -11.15 24.63 30.29
CA LEU A 348 -11.37 26.04 30.59
C LEU A 348 -12.86 26.31 30.83
N ALA A 349 -13.15 27.30 31.68
CA ALA A 349 -14.50 27.77 31.96
C ALA A 349 -14.94 28.90 31.01
N GLU A 350 -13.97 29.64 30.47
CA GLU A 350 -14.14 30.77 29.56
C GLU A 350 -13.15 30.61 28.39
N PRO A 351 -13.43 31.17 27.20
CA PRO A 351 -12.50 31.13 26.07
C PRO A 351 -11.17 31.84 26.40
N ILE A 352 -10.08 31.38 25.81
CA ILE A 352 -8.81 32.13 25.85
C ILE A 352 -8.89 33.36 24.95
N GLU A 353 -8.09 34.37 25.26
CA GLU A 353 -7.78 35.43 24.31
C GLU A 353 -6.56 34.99 23.49
N VAL A 354 -6.76 34.64 22.22
CA VAL A 354 -5.68 34.33 21.29
C VAL A 354 -5.01 35.65 20.86
N ARG A 355 -3.74 35.83 21.23
CA ARG A 355 -2.98 37.07 20.99
C ARG A 355 -1.73 36.82 20.15
N GLY A 356 -1.42 37.77 19.27
CA GLY A 356 -0.29 37.72 18.34
C GLY A 356 1.05 38.25 18.88
N GLU A 357 2.13 37.72 18.32
CA GLU A 357 3.46 38.34 18.32
C GLU A 357 3.78 38.73 16.88
N TYR A 358 3.80 40.02 16.57
CA TYR A 358 4.13 40.49 15.22
C TYR A 358 5.47 41.21 15.20
N ASP A 359 6.37 40.79 14.31
CA ASP A 359 7.71 41.37 14.13
C ASP A 359 7.69 42.82 13.58
N ASN A 360 6.50 43.38 13.28
CA ASN A 360 6.29 44.74 12.77
C ASN A 360 6.07 45.79 13.88
N GLY A 361 5.86 45.38 15.14
CA GLY A 361 5.68 46.28 16.29
C GLY A 361 4.23 46.57 16.71
N ILE A 362 3.22 45.88 16.16
CA ILE A 362 1.84 45.94 16.69
C ILE A 362 1.81 45.36 18.11
N SER A 363 1.09 46.01 19.04
CA SER A 363 0.88 45.47 20.39
C SER A 363 0.02 44.19 20.35
N PRO A 364 0.36 43.13 21.10
CA PRO A 364 -0.53 41.98 21.31
C PRO A 364 -1.93 42.35 21.86
N ASP A 365 -2.08 43.52 22.48
CA ASP A 365 -3.38 44.04 22.97
C ASP A 365 -4.26 44.68 21.87
N ALA A 366 -3.74 44.89 20.66
CA ALA A 366 -4.47 45.57 19.56
C ALA A 366 -5.53 44.69 18.87
N TYR A 367 -5.52 43.38 19.14
CA TYR A 367 -6.34 42.38 18.45
C TYR A 367 -7.75 42.27 19.03
N GLY A 368 -7.87 42.34 20.36
CA GLY A 368 -9.07 41.96 21.08
C GLY A 368 -9.41 40.46 20.92
N PRO A 369 -10.43 39.95 21.63
CA PRO A 369 -10.98 38.63 21.34
C PRO A 369 -11.71 38.65 19.98
N TYR A 370 -11.60 37.56 19.23
CA TYR A 370 -12.41 37.36 18.03
C TYR A 370 -13.91 37.41 18.37
N GLN A 371 -14.72 38.06 17.52
CA GLN A 371 -16.13 38.34 17.78
C GLN A 371 -17.02 37.28 17.10
N ALA A 372 -17.16 36.11 17.75
CA ALA A 372 -17.94 35.01 17.20
C ALA A 372 -19.45 35.30 17.12
N THR A 373 -20.06 35.00 15.96
CA THR A 373 -21.52 34.88 15.80
C THR A 373 -22.02 33.59 16.45
N ASP A 374 -23.34 33.38 16.57
CA ASP A 374 -23.85 32.08 17.01
C ASP A 374 -23.70 31.01 15.90
N ALA A 375 -23.69 29.74 16.29
CA ALA A 375 -23.43 28.63 15.38
C ALA A 375 -24.46 28.49 14.24
N GLN A 376 -25.72 28.90 14.45
CA GLN A 376 -26.76 28.79 13.41
C GLN A 376 -26.70 29.94 12.41
N THR A 377 -26.34 31.15 12.86
CA THR A 377 -26.00 32.27 11.97
C THR A 377 -24.77 31.91 11.13
N ALA A 378 -23.70 31.42 11.77
CA ALA A 378 -22.49 30.96 11.07
C ALA A 378 -22.78 29.87 10.03
N TYR A 379 -23.68 28.92 10.31
CA TYR A 379 -24.09 27.92 9.33
C TYR A 379 -24.68 28.54 8.05
N ALA A 380 -25.54 29.55 8.17
CA ALA A 380 -26.10 30.23 7.00
C ALA A 380 -25.03 31.01 6.22
N GLU A 381 -24.13 31.70 6.93
CA GLU A 381 -23.05 32.50 6.34
C GLU A 381 -21.99 31.63 5.62
N VAL A 382 -21.61 30.50 6.20
CA VAL A 382 -20.67 29.55 5.57
C VAL A 382 -21.26 28.95 4.29
N LEU A 383 -22.56 28.59 4.31
CA LEU A 383 -23.23 27.96 3.16
C LEU A 383 -23.47 28.90 1.98
N SER A 384 -23.53 30.22 2.20
CA SER A 384 -23.63 31.21 1.13
C SER A 384 -22.23 31.63 0.63
N SER A 385 -21.30 31.93 1.54
CA SER A 385 -20.09 32.70 1.21
C SER A 385 -18.80 31.89 1.11
N SER A 386 -18.64 30.75 1.79
CA SER A 386 -17.34 30.08 1.88
C SER A 386 -16.89 29.41 0.57
N GLY A 387 -15.58 29.26 0.37
CA GLY A 387 -14.92 28.70 -0.81
C GLY A 387 -14.51 29.74 -1.85
N ALA A 388 -13.93 29.29 -2.96
CA ALA A 388 -13.58 30.10 -4.12
C ALA A 388 -14.84 30.50 -4.91
N THR A 389 -15.56 31.48 -4.36
CA THR A 389 -16.83 32.01 -4.85
C THR A 389 -16.69 33.05 -5.96
N LEU A 390 -15.48 33.58 -6.18
CA LEU A 390 -15.16 34.49 -7.27
C LEU A 390 -14.19 33.86 -8.26
N PRO A 391 -14.33 34.12 -9.58
CA PRO A 391 -15.38 34.91 -10.22
C PRO A 391 -16.79 34.31 -10.14
N ARG A 392 -16.87 33.00 -9.86
CA ARG A 392 -18.09 32.26 -9.50
C ARG A 392 -17.71 31.02 -8.68
N ARG A 393 -18.65 30.43 -7.94
CA ARG A 393 -18.48 29.10 -7.30
C ARG A 393 -18.54 27.99 -8.35
N ASP A 394 -17.64 27.00 -8.26
CA ASP A 394 -17.59 25.88 -9.20
C ASP A 394 -18.63 24.78 -8.91
N ALA A 395 -18.76 23.84 -9.85
CA ALA A 395 -19.73 22.75 -9.78
C ALA A 395 -19.48 21.76 -8.63
N VAL A 396 -18.23 21.63 -8.16
CA VAL A 396 -17.84 20.77 -7.03
C VAL A 396 -18.34 21.39 -5.74
N ASP A 397 -17.93 22.63 -5.45
CA ASP A 397 -18.31 23.33 -4.23
C ASP A 397 -19.83 23.54 -4.15
N ALA A 398 -20.49 23.81 -5.29
CA ALA A 398 -21.95 23.91 -5.36
C ALA A 398 -22.65 22.59 -4.97
N ARG A 399 -22.11 21.43 -5.37
CA ARG A 399 -22.59 20.13 -4.89
C ARG A 399 -22.40 19.97 -3.40
N ILE A 400 -21.20 20.25 -2.88
CA ILE A 400 -20.91 20.12 -1.43
C ILE A 400 -21.86 21.00 -0.60
N MET A 401 -22.16 22.22 -1.03
CA MET A 401 -23.16 23.07 -0.37
C MET A 401 -24.55 22.44 -0.37
N ASN A 402 -24.96 21.79 -1.46
CA ASN A 402 -26.23 21.09 -1.54
C ASN A 402 -26.25 19.80 -0.70
N ASP A 403 -25.13 19.07 -0.60
CA ASP A 403 -24.98 17.92 0.27
C ASP A 403 -25.12 18.30 1.76
N VAL A 404 -24.44 19.37 2.18
CA VAL A 404 -24.57 19.91 3.55
C VAL A 404 -25.99 20.37 3.82
N LYS A 405 -26.66 21.06 2.89
CA LYS A 405 -28.07 21.50 3.03
C LYS A 405 -29.00 20.29 3.21
N ASN A 406 -28.95 19.34 2.28
CA ASN A 406 -29.91 18.23 2.18
C ASN A 406 -29.60 17.06 3.13
N GLY A 407 -28.39 16.96 3.68
CA GLY A 407 -27.98 15.82 4.50
C GLY A 407 -27.59 14.60 3.66
N THR A 408 -26.97 14.82 2.51
CA THR A 408 -26.68 13.80 1.48
C THR A 408 -25.17 13.70 1.17
N GLY A 409 -24.83 12.90 0.15
CA GLY A 409 -23.47 12.69 -0.33
C GLY A 409 -22.77 11.55 0.39
N ALA A 410 -21.56 11.22 -0.07
CA ALA A 410 -20.81 10.05 0.37
C ALA A 410 -19.34 10.38 0.61
N PHE A 411 -18.57 9.44 1.15
CA PHE A 411 -17.13 9.37 0.89
C PHE A 411 -16.90 8.74 -0.48
N ILE A 412 -15.82 9.15 -1.14
CA ILE A 412 -15.39 8.64 -2.44
C ILE A 412 -13.99 8.04 -2.31
N ASN A 413 -13.57 7.21 -3.26
CA ASN A 413 -12.18 6.76 -3.41
C ASN A 413 -11.47 7.41 -4.61
N SER A 414 -12.23 8.06 -5.50
CA SER A 414 -11.75 8.78 -6.68
C SER A 414 -12.63 10.00 -6.99
N PRO A 415 -12.08 11.13 -7.48
CA PRO A 415 -12.87 12.27 -7.96
C PRO A 415 -13.86 11.90 -9.09
N ARG A 416 -13.56 10.84 -9.85
CA ARG A 416 -14.44 10.31 -10.92
C ARG A 416 -15.81 9.88 -10.39
N GLU A 417 -15.88 9.39 -9.15
CA GLU A 417 -17.13 9.02 -8.47
C GLU A 417 -18.03 10.24 -8.23
N ALA A 418 -17.42 11.42 -8.08
CA ALA A 418 -18.06 12.73 -7.97
C ALA A 418 -18.28 13.44 -9.32
N GLY A 419 -17.98 12.77 -10.45
CA GLY A 419 -18.14 13.32 -11.80
C GLY A 419 -17.01 14.23 -12.27
N TRP A 420 -15.85 14.23 -11.62
CA TRP A 420 -14.68 14.99 -12.10
C TRP A 420 -14.15 14.41 -13.42
N ILE A 421 -14.05 15.26 -14.44
CA ILE A 421 -13.45 14.94 -15.73
C ILE A 421 -12.01 15.45 -15.73
N TYR A 422 -11.07 14.54 -15.93
CA TYR A 422 -9.64 14.83 -15.82
C TYR A 422 -9.06 15.74 -16.90
N ASP A 423 -9.63 15.67 -18.11
CA ASP A 423 -9.15 16.35 -19.31
C ASP A 423 -10.10 17.49 -19.74
N ASP A 424 -10.75 18.15 -18.78
CA ASP A 424 -11.64 19.30 -19.01
C ASP A 424 -10.83 20.61 -19.18
N TYR A 425 -10.13 20.71 -20.32
CA TYR A 425 -9.18 21.80 -20.65
C TYR A 425 -9.85 23.13 -21.03
N ASN A 426 -10.85 23.60 -20.25
CA ASN A 426 -11.46 24.90 -20.47
C ASN A 426 -10.48 26.02 -20.09
N VAL A 427 -10.03 26.78 -21.10
CA VAL A 427 -9.16 27.95 -20.97
C VAL A 427 -9.94 29.20 -21.30
N THR A 428 -9.99 30.16 -20.38
CA THR A 428 -10.55 31.50 -20.64
C THR A 428 -9.44 32.53 -20.52
N THR A 429 -9.34 33.47 -21.45
CA THR A 429 -8.46 34.64 -21.35
C THR A 429 -9.28 35.88 -20.99
N THR A 430 -8.64 36.87 -20.35
CA THR A 430 -9.30 38.17 -20.15
C THR A 430 -9.29 38.98 -21.44
N GLU A 431 -10.39 39.67 -21.70
CA GLU A 431 -10.51 40.65 -22.79
C GLU A 431 -10.21 42.09 -22.31
N LEU A 432 -9.94 42.27 -21.00
CA LEU A 432 -9.60 43.56 -20.41
C LEU A 432 -8.14 43.90 -20.70
N SER A 433 -7.93 44.99 -21.44
CA SER A 433 -6.61 45.58 -21.62
C SER A 433 -6.04 46.11 -20.30
N ASP A 434 -4.73 46.00 -20.18
CA ASP A 434 -3.86 46.64 -19.20
C ASP A 434 -2.58 46.94 -20.01
N SER A 435 -2.27 48.22 -20.21
CA SER A 435 -1.28 48.67 -21.21
C SER A 435 0.14 48.84 -20.64
N ASP A 436 0.29 48.89 -19.32
CA ASP A 436 1.57 49.00 -18.63
C ASP A 436 1.90 47.80 -17.72
N HIS A 437 0.99 46.83 -17.63
CA HIS A 437 1.07 45.57 -16.91
C HIS A 437 1.10 45.74 -15.38
N ASP A 438 0.37 46.71 -14.85
CA ASP A 438 0.35 47.04 -13.42
C ASP A 438 -0.62 46.20 -12.58
N GLY A 439 -1.50 45.43 -13.23
CA GLY A 439 -2.50 44.57 -12.60
C GLY A 439 -3.92 45.13 -12.61
N MET A 440 -4.13 46.37 -13.02
CA MET A 440 -5.40 47.07 -13.09
C MET A 440 -5.81 47.27 -14.57
N PRO A 441 -7.10 47.12 -14.92
CA PRO A 441 -7.55 47.39 -16.28
C PRO A 441 -7.54 48.88 -16.63
N ASP A 442 -7.05 49.16 -17.83
CA ASP A 442 -7.07 50.42 -18.57
C ASP A 442 -8.35 51.29 -18.36
N GLU A 443 -9.52 50.64 -18.35
CA GLU A 443 -10.82 51.28 -18.17
C GLU A 443 -11.11 51.65 -16.70
N TRP A 444 -10.68 50.80 -15.76
CA TRP A 444 -10.82 51.02 -14.33
C TRP A 444 -9.93 52.18 -13.85
N GLU A 445 -8.70 52.24 -14.33
CA GLU A 445 -7.76 53.31 -14.05
C GLU A 445 -8.29 54.67 -14.51
N ARG A 446 -8.71 54.77 -15.78
CA ARG A 446 -9.31 56.01 -16.33
C ARG A 446 -10.58 56.42 -15.60
N ALA A 447 -11.38 55.47 -15.12
CA ALA A 447 -12.56 55.76 -14.31
C ALA A 447 -12.21 56.34 -12.93
N ASN A 448 -11.02 56.05 -12.41
CA ASN A 448 -10.54 56.48 -11.10
C ASN A 448 -9.50 57.62 -11.14
N GLY A 449 -9.07 58.03 -12.34
CA GLY A 449 -8.18 59.18 -12.55
C GLY A 449 -6.68 58.86 -12.58
N LEU A 450 -6.34 57.57 -12.74
CA LEU A 450 -4.95 57.08 -12.91
C LEU A 450 -4.53 57.14 -14.40
N ASP A 451 -3.25 56.90 -14.69
CA ASP A 451 -2.71 56.90 -16.06
C ASP A 451 -2.32 55.48 -16.52
N PRO A 452 -3.07 54.85 -17.46
CA PRO A 452 -2.82 53.49 -18.00
C PRO A 452 -1.49 53.26 -18.74
N ASN A 453 -0.49 54.10 -18.52
CA ASN A 453 0.85 54.01 -19.09
C ASN A 453 1.92 54.23 -18.00
N ASN A 454 1.52 54.15 -16.73
CA ASN A 454 2.29 54.53 -15.54
C ASN A 454 2.11 53.51 -14.39
N ALA A 455 2.60 52.29 -14.62
CA ALA A 455 2.48 51.18 -13.66
C ALA A 455 2.95 51.46 -12.22
N ASP A 456 3.72 52.52 -11.96
CA ASP A 456 4.11 52.92 -10.61
C ASP A 456 2.94 53.45 -9.76
N ASP A 457 1.85 53.97 -10.36
CA ASP A 457 0.73 54.50 -9.57
C ASP A 457 -0.14 53.43 -8.90
N ARG A 458 -0.05 52.15 -9.35
CA ARG A 458 -0.51 50.94 -8.64
C ARG A 458 -0.16 50.92 -7.16
N ASN A 459 1.02 51.47 -6.82
CA ASN A 459 1.62 51.50 -5.49
C ASN A 459 1.39 52.82 -4.75
N SER A 460 0.80 53.82 -5.40
CA SER A 460 0.30 55.01 -4.72
C SER A 460 -0.92 54.66 -3.84
N GLN A 461 -1.29 55.57 -2.94
CA GLN A 461 -2.30 55.34 -1.89
C GLN A 461 -3.39 56.42 -1.91
N GLU A 462 -3.63 57.03 -3.08
CA GLU A 462 -4.46 58.23 -3.20
C GLU A 462 -5.96 57.92 -3.27
N LEU A 463 -6.35 56.74 -3.75
CA LEU A 463 -7.74 56.31 -3.79
C LEU A 463 -8.28 55.94 -2.40
N ALA A 464 -7.51 55.20 -1.60
CA ALA A 464 -7.95 54.63 -0.33
C ALA A 464 -8.39 55.71 0.68
N GLY A 465 -9.61 55.59 1.20
CA GLY A 465 -10.18 56.57 2.14
C GLY A 465 -10.61 57.89 1.47
N THR A 466 -10.91 57.87 0.16
CA THR A 466 -11.45 59.01 -0.60
C THR A 466 -12.63 58.58 -1.48
N GLY A 467 -13.51 59.52 -1.86
CA GLY A 467 -14.57 59.28 -2.86
C GLY A 467 -15.45 58.06 -2.57
N ALA A 468 -15.64 57.20 -3.57
CA ALA A 468 -16.35 55.92 -3.44
C ALA A 468 -15.64 54.95 -2.48
N TYR A 469 -14.31 55.04 -2.39
CA TYR A 469 -13.40 54.22 -1.61
C TYR A 469 -13.17 54.74 -0.18
N ALA A 470 -14.03 55.64 0.31
CA ALA A 470 -13.97 56.18 1.66
C ALA A 470 -14.16 55.13 2.77
N HIS A 471 -14.72 53.95 2.42
CA HIS A 471 -14.88 52.81 3.31
C HIS A 471 -13.58 52.00 3.48
N PHE A 472 -12.63 52.07 2.53
CA PHE A 472 -11.31 51.49 2.68
C PHE A 472 -10.45 52.35 3.63
N THR A 473 -9.72 51.68 4.53
CA THR A 473 -8.77 52.36 5.43
C THR A 473 -7.64 53.02 4.63
N LYS A 474 -7.27 54.25 4.98
CA LYS A 474 -6.16 54.95 4.32
C LYS A 474 -4.86 54.16 4.42
N GLY A 475 -4.19 53.99 3.28
CA GLY A 475 -2.88 53.33 3.17
C GLY A 475 -2.89 51.94 2.52
N TYR A 476 -4.03 51.45 2.04
CA TYR A 476 -4.04 50.47 0.93
C TYR A 476 -3.48 51.11 -0.34
N THR A 477 -2.82 50.32 -1.18
CA THR A 477 -2.38 50.78 -2.52
C THR A 477 -3.55 50.83 -3.50
N ASN A 478 -3.41 51.55 -4.63
CA ASN A 478 -4.43 51.58 -5.68
C ASN A 478 -4.75 50.17 -6.21
N LEU A 479 -3.74 49.31 -6.38
CA LEU A 479 -3.95 47.90 -6.73
C LEU A 479 -4.80 47.15 -5.68
N GLU A 480 -4.55 47.36 -4.38
CA GLU A 480 -5.38 46.75 -3.33
C GLU A 480 -6.81 47.31 -3.31
N VAL A 481 -7.00 48.59 -3.67
CA VAL A 481 -8.33 49.18 -3.87
C VAL A 481 -9.04 48.48 -5.04
N TYR A 482 -8.38 48.30 -6.19
CA TYR A 482 -8.93 47.55 -7.33
C TYR A 482 -9.30 46.11 -6.95
N LEU A 483 -8.39 45.38 -6.29
CA LEU A 483 -8.59 43.97 -5.92
C LEU A 483 -9.78 43.73 -4.96
N ASN A 484 -10.21 44.74 -4.21
CA ASN A 484 -11.37 44.67 -3.31
C ASN A 484 -12.64 45.30 -3.93
N ASP A 485 -12.52 46.37 -4.73
CA ASP A 485 -13.59 46.89 -5.59
C ASP A 485 -14.11 45.83 -6.57
N LEU A 486 -13.22 44.95 -7.06
CA LEU A 486 -13.58 43.78 -7.87
C LEU A 486 -14.46 42.78 -7.09
N ILE A 487 -14.24 42.62 -5.78
CA ILE A 487 -15.06 41.73 -4.93
C ILE A 487 -16.48 42.30 -4.79
N GLU A 488 -16.61 43.61 -4.53
CA GLU A 488 -17.92 44.27 -4.45
C GLU A 488 -18.68 44.17 -5.79
N LYS A 489 -17.97 44.39 -6.92
CA LYS A 489 -18.55 44.32 -8.27
C LYS A 489 -18.95 42.91 -8.70
N LEU A 490 -18.16 41.89 -8.39
CA LEU A 490 -18.46 40.51 -8.78
C LEU A 490 -19.48 39.83 -7.84
N SER A 491 -19.56 40.25 -6.57
CA SER A 491 -20.58 39.74 -5.63
C SER A 491 -21.95 40.41 -5.80
N ASP A 492 -22.01 41.66 -6.29
CA ASP A 492 -23.25 42.43 -6.55
C ASP A 492 -24.24 42.45 -5.34
N GLY A 493 -23.69 42.30 -4.12
CA GLY A 493 -24.45 42.20 -2.87
C GLY A 493 -25.46 41.04 -2.80
N LYS A 494 -25.26 39.97 -3.58
CA LYS A 494 -26.20 38.83 -3.70
C LYS A 494 -25.56 37.52 -3.24
N GLU A 495 -26.41 36.60 -2.78
CA GLU A 495 -25.95 35.23 -2.50
C GLU A 495 -25.43 34.55 -3.76
N VAL A 496 -24.43 33.68 -3.58
CA VAL A 496 -23.87 32.84 -4.63
C VAL A 496 -24.95 31.87 -5.11
N ASP A 497 -25.35 32.02 -6.38
CA ASP A 497 -26.49 31.34 -6.96
C ASP A 497 -26.01 30.41 -8.08
N ASN A 498 -26.01 29.10 -7.78
CA ASN A 498 -25.71 28.02 -8.70
C ASN A 498 -26.99 27.21 -8.96
N PRO A 499 -27.20 26.61 -10.14
CA PRO A 499 -28.42 25.88 -10.48
C PRO A 499 -28.69 24.67 -9.54
N GLU A 500 -29.96 24.34 -9.33
CA GLU A 500 -30.33 23.05 -8.76
C GLU A 500 -30.03 21.92 -9.76
N ALA A 501 -29.33 20.87 -9.31
CA ALA A 501 -28.99 19.69 -10.11
C ALA A 501 -29.36 18.38 -9.40
N ALA A 502 -30.12 17.52 -10.07
CA ALA A 502 -30.36 16.15 -9.63
C ALA A 502 -30.41 15.20 -10.83
N VAL A 503 -29.85 13.99 -10.69
CA VAL A 503 -29.87 12.95 -11.72
C VAL A 503 -30.68 11.74 -11.24
N GLN A 504 -31.36 11.09 -12.16
CA GLN A 504 -32.19 9.91 -11.93
C GLN A 504 -31.94 8.91 -13.05
N VAL A 505 -31.70 7.64 -12.70
CA VAL A 505 -31.55 6.53 -13.65
C VAL A 505 -32.87 5.75 -13.71
N SER A 506 -33.28 5.27 -14.88
CA SER A 506 -34.36 4.29 -15.03
C SER A 506 -33.95 3.12 -15.92
N ASP A 507 -34.50 1.93 -15.65
CA ASP A 507 -34.28 0.75 -16.50
C ASP A 507 -35.14 0.78 -17.78
N ALA A 508 -34.90 -0.17 -18.69
CA ALA A 508 -35.64 -0.30 -19.95
C ALA A 508 -37.17 -0.47 -19.80
N SER A 509 -37.69 -0.80 -18.60
CA SER A 509 -39.13 -0.84 -18.34
C SER A 509 -39.72 0.52 -17.92
N GLY A 510 -38.86 1.52 -17.68
CA GLY A 510 -39.21 2.83 -17.16
C GLY A 510 -39.26 2.91 -15.63
N ARG A 511 -38.82 1.87 -14.92
CA ARG A 511 -38.72 1.89 -13.45
C ARG A 511 -37.53 2.76 -13.02
N SER A 512 -37.78 3.76 -12.18
CA SER A 512 -36.73 4.55 -11.54
C SER A 512 -35.88 3.69 -10.60
N LEU A 513 -34.57 3.80 -10.75
CA LEU A 513 -33.56 3.14 -9.92
C LEU A 513 -33.13 4.04 -8.76
N LYS A 514 -32.90 3.47 -7.58
CA LYS A 514 -32.31 4.21 -6.45
C LYS A 514 -30.78 4.17 -6.50
N HIS A 515 -30.13 4.96 -5.65
CA HIS A 515 -28.72 4.76 -5.33
C HIS A 515 -28.51 3.33 -4.79
N ASN A 516 -27.50 2.64 -5.30
CA ASN A 516 -27.18 1.22 -5.10
C ASN A 516 -28.22 0.20 -5.64
N ASP A 517 -29.15 0.60 -6.52
CA ASP A 517 -29.96 -0.38 -7.27
C ASP A 517 -29.09 -1.18 -8.26
N ILE A 518 -29.61 -2.36 -8.64
CA ILE A 518 -28.94 -3.29 -9.55
C ILE A 518 -29.61 -3.31 -10.93
N LEU A 519 -28.77 -3.39 -11.97
CA LEU A 519 -29.12 -3.69 -13.36
C LEU A 519 -28.46 -5.00 -13.81
N GLU A 520 -29.02 -5.60 -14.87
CA GLU A 520 -28.41 -6.72 -15.58
C GLU A 520 -27.57 -6.21 -16.75
N ALA A 521 -26.36 -6.75 -16.92
CA ALA A 521 -25.44 -6.36 -18.00
C ALA A 521 -26.05 -6.55 -19.40
N GLY A 522 -25.64 -5.70 -20.34
CA GLY A 522 -26.09 -5.69 -21.73
C GLY A 522 -27.46 -5.05 -21.98
N HIS A 523 -28.24 -4.77 -20.92
CA HIS A 523 -29.49 -4.00 -21.01
C HIS A 523 -29.24 -2.50 -21.27
N ASN A 524 -30.32 -1.77 -21.50
CA ASN A 524 -30.29 -0.32 -21.65
C ASN A 524 -30.94 0.35 -20.42
N ALA A 525 -30.44 1.53 -20.08
CA ALA A 525 -30.98 2.42 -19.06
C ALA A 525 -31.15 3.83 -19.64
N ARG A 526 -31.89 4.69 -18.95
CA ARG A 526 -32.03 6.11 -19.28
C ARG A 526 -31.62 6.97 -18.11
N LEU A 527 -30.78 7.95 -18.38
CA LEU A 527 -30.43 9.01 -17.44
C LEU A 527 -31.38 10.19 -17.68
N THR A 528 -31.93 10.77 -16.62
CA THR A 528 -32.78 11.97 -16.69
C THR A 528 -32.30 12.96 -15.63
N ALA A 529 -32.19 14.23 -15.99
CA ALA A 529 -31.78 15.28 -15.07
C ALA A 529 -32.94 16.23 -14.76
N THR A 530 -33.10 16.55 -13.47
CA THR A 530 -33.88 17.71 -13.02
C THR A 530 -32.92 18.87 -12.84
N ALA A 531 -33.19 19.96 -13.55
CA ALA A 531 -32.38 21.17 -13.56
C ALA A 531 -33.30 22.38 -13.36
N LYS A 532 -32.98 23.25 -12.39
CA LYS A 532 -33.71 24.51 -12.17
C LYS A 532 -32.75 25.66 -11.89
N ASP A 533 -33.07 26.81 -12.43
CA ASP A 533 -32.40 28.07 -12.16
C ASP A 533 -33.36 29.24 -12.47
N LYS A 534 -33.13 30.41 -11.87
CA LYS A 534 -33.97 31.60 -12.04
C LYS A 534 -33.71 32.35 -13.36
N ASP A 535 -32.49 32.32 -13.88
CA ASP A 535 -32.08 32.92 -15.14
C ASP A 535 -32.24 31.93 -16.32
N GLY A 536 -32.26 30.63 -15.98
CA GLY A 536 -32.60 29.51 -16.83
C GLY A 536 -31.37 28.68 -17.22
N ILE A 537 -31.63 27.41 -17.54
CA ILE A 537 -30.59 26.43 -17.89
C ILE A 537 -30.07 26.68 -19.32
N ALA A 538 -28.76 26.56 -19.51
CA ALA A 538 -28.11 26.58 -20.81
C ALA A 538 -27.89 25.16 -21.36
N HIS A 539 -27.46 24.23 -20.52
CA HIS A 539 -27.33 22.81 -20.87
C HIS A 539 -27.18 21.92 -19.63
N VAL A 540 -27.33 20.61 -19.86
CA VAL A 540 -26.96 19.55 -18.91
C VAL A 540 -25.99 18.58 -19.56
N GLU A 541 -24.94 18.21 -18.85
CA GLU A 541 -23.99 17.17 -19.24
C GLU A 541 -24.16 15.95 -18.32
N PHE A 542 -24.32 14.77 -18.91
CA PHE A 542 -24.35 13.51 -18.19
C PHE A 542 -22.96 12.90 -18.19
N ILE A 543 -22.51 12.49 -17.01
CA ILE A 543 -21.16 11.98 -16.74
C ILE A 543 -21.32 10.60 -16.11
N ILE A 544 -20.55 9.64 -16.59
CA ILE A 544 -20.49 8.27 -16.07
C ILE A 544 -19.03 7.98 -15.76
N ASP A 545 -18.71 7.62 -14.52
CA ASP A 545 -17.36 7.24 -14.07
C ASP A 545 -16.27 8.28 -14.35
N GLY A 546 -16.65 9.57 -14.34
CA GLY A 546 -15.75 10.69 -14.65
C GLY A 546 -15.51 10.94 -16.15
N GLU A 547 -16.26 10.30 -17.05
CA GLU A 547 -16.25 10.57 -18.49
C GLU A 547 -17.57 11.18 -18.98
N LEU A 548 -17.49 12.12 -19.92
CA LEU A 548 -18.66 12.78 -20.53
C LEU A 548 -19.43 11.81 -21.43
N ALA A 549 -20.58 11.33 -20.98
CA ALA A 549 -21.46 10.45 -21.75
C ALA A 549 -22.33 11.20 -22.77
N GLY A 550 -22.67 12.48 -22.50
CA GLY A 550 -23.39 13.32 -23.46
C GLY A 550 -23.85 14.66 -22.91
N LYS A 551 -24.15 15.60 -23.83
CA LYS A 551 -24.58 16.98 -23.54
C LYS A 551 -25.96 17.26 -24.16
N VAL A 552 -26.85 17.90 -23.41
CA VAL A 552 -28.24 18.18 -23.81
C VAL A 552 -28.58 19.64 -23.51
N GLU A 553 -28.89 20.41 -24.56
CA GLU A 553 -29.09 21.87 -24.47
C GLU A 553 -30.55 22.29 -24.21
N THR A 554 -31.51 21.39 -24.39
CA THR A 554 -32.94 21.70 -24.24
C THR A 554 -33.70 20.65 -23.43
N ALA A 555 -34.63 21.11 -22.60
CA ALA A 555 -35.49 20.24 -21.79
C ALA A 555 -36.50 19.47 -22.67
N PRO A 556 -36.89 18.22 -22.31
CA PRO A 556 -36.47 17.47 -21.13
C PRO A 556 -35.07 16.85 -21.27
N TYR A 557 -34.21 17.09 -20.27
CA TYR A 557 -32.82 16.62 -20.28
C TYR A 557 -32.74 15.11 -19.98
N HIS A 558 -32.39 14.32 -20.98
CA HIS A 558 -32.21 12.88 -20.85
C HIS A 558 -31.15 12.33 -21.82
N LEU A 559 -30.55 11.20 -21.45
CA LEU A 559 -29.58 10.45 -22.26
C LEU A 559 -29.87 8.95 -22.16
N ASP A 560 -29.85 8.24 -23.29
CA ASP A 560 -29.99 6.78 -23.31
C ASP A 560 -28.62 6.11 -23.15
N TRP A 561 -28.44 5.39 -22.04
CA TRP A 561 -27.24 4.61 -21.72
C TRP A 561 -27.45 3.16 -22.16
N ASN A 562 -26.95 2.83 -23.35
CA ASN A 562 -27.20 1.55 -24.00
C ASN A 562 -26.07 0.54 -23.73
N HIS A 563 -26.42 -0.75 -23.66
CA HIS A 563 -25.49 -1.86 -23.44
C HIS A 563 -24.61 -1.71 -22.18
N VAL A 564 -25.25 -1.50 -21.03
CA VAL A 564 -24.55 -1.28 -19.75
C VAL A 564 -23.61 -2.45 -19.40
N THR A 565 -22.37 -2.14 -19.02
CA THR A 565 -21.31 -3.12 -18.74
C THR A 565 -21.34 -3.59 -17.29
N ASP A 566 -20.80 -4.77 -16.99
CA ASP A 566 -20.64 -5.24 -15.60
C ASP A 566 -19.69 -4.33 -14.80
N GLY A 567 -20.10 -3.88 -13.62
CA GLY A 567 -19.32 -2.96 -12.80
C GLY A 567 -20.14 -2.26 -11.72
N THR A 568 -19.50 -1.33 -11.01
CA THR A 568 -20.17 -0.29 -10.24
C THR A 568 -19.97 1.01 -11.01
N HIS A 569 -21.06 1.66 -11.39
CA HIS A 569 -21.05 2.88 -12.18
C HIS A 569 -21.57 4.07 -11.38
N TYR A 570 -20.93 5.22 -11.53
CA TYR A 570 -21.23 6.47 -10.84
C TYR A 570 -21.80 7.48 -11.82
N ILE A 571 -23.10 7.77 -11.70
CA ILE A 571 -23.80 8.66 -12.61
C ILE A 571 -23.94 10.05 -11.97
N VAL A 572 -23.50 11.08 -12.69
CA VAL A 572 -23.58 12.50 -12.29
C VAL A 572 -24.16 13.33 -13.44
N ALA A 573 -24.91 14.39 -13.12
CA ALA A 573 -25.28 15.43 -14.07
C ALA A 573 -24.60 16.75 -13.69
N ARG A 574 -23.85 17.37 -14.62
CA ARG A 574 -23.42 18.78 -14.52
C ARG A 574 -24.49 19.65 -15.16
N VAL A 575 -25.14 20.49 -14.37
CA VAL A 575 -26.14 21.45 -14.85
C VAL A 575 -25.48 22.82 -14.93
N THR A 576 -25.59 23.48 -16.08
CA THR A 576 -25.01 24.80 -16.33
C THR A 576 -26.12 25.80 -16.69
N ASP A 577 -26.16 26.94 -15.98
CA ASP A 577 -27.12 28.02 -16.23
C ASP A 577 -26.70 28.93 -17.41
N ARG A 578 -27.52 29.95 -17.71
CA ARG A 578 -27.24 30.95 -18.76
C ARG A 578 -26.22 32.03 -18.41
N LYS A 579 -25.81 32.14 -17.15
CA LYS A 579 -24.67 32.95 -16.70
C LYS A 579 -23.36 32.16 -16.77
N GLY A 580 -23.44 30.84 -16.95
CA GLY A 580 -22.34 29.89 -16.90
C GLY A 580 -21.97 29.48 -15.47
N THR A 581 -22.83 29.63 -14.47
CA THR A 581 -22.63 28.94 -13.20
C THR A 581 -23.06 27.48 -13.34
N ALA A 582 -22.45 26.58 -12.58
CA ALA A 582 -22.71 25.16 -12.71
C ALA A 582 -22.79 24.44 -11.36
N THR A 583 -23.46 23.29 -11.35
CA THR A 583 -23.60 22.40 -10.19
C THR A 583 -23.51 20.95 -10.64
N PHE A 584 -22.71 20.13 -9.96
CA PHE A 584 -22.82 18.67 -10.09
C PHE A 584 -23.98 18.17 -9.22
N SER A 585 -24.80 17.26 -9.75
CA SER A 585 -25.73 16.50 -8.94
C SER A 585 -24.98 15.55 -7.99
N ASN A 586 -25.64 15.14 -6.91
CA ASN A 586 -25.15 14.02 -6.11
C ASN A 586 -25.00 12.76 -6.98
N PRO A 587 -23.96 11.95 -6.79
CA PRO A 587 -23.77 10.71 -7.54
C PRO A 587 -24.89 9.69 -7.28
N VAL A 588 -25.45 9.13 -8.35
CA VAL A 588 -26.28 7.91 -8.28
C VAL A 588 -25.40 6.73 -8.65
N THR A 589 -25.01 5.95 -7.66
CA THR A 589 -24.30 4.68 -7.85
C THR A 589 -25.27 3.61 -8.34
N ILE A 590 -24.93 2.90 -9.40
CA ILE A 590 -25.69 1.76 -9.94
C ILE A 590 -24.74 0.57 -10.11
N HIS A 591 -25.16 -0.60 -9.64
CA HIS A 591 -24.38 -1.83 -9.81
C HIS A 591 -24.93 -2.63 -10.99
N VAL A 592 -24.05 -3.08 -11.88
CA VAL A 592 -24.44 -3.87 -13.05
C VAL A 592 -23.83 -5.27 -12.92
N ASN A 593 -24.66 -6.29 -13.06
CA ASN A 593 -24.30 -7.69 -12.86
C ASN A 593 -24.60 -8.52 -14.11
N THR A 594 -23.64 -9.32 -14.56
CA THR A 594 -23.80 -10.25 -15.68
C THR A 594 -24.41 -11.56 -15.20
N THR A 595 -25.67 -11.80 -15.53
CA THR A 595 -26.33 -13.07 -15.20
C THR A 595 -25.74 -14.22 -16.04
N THR A 596 -25.09 -15.17 -15.39
CA THR A 596 -24.59 -16.41 -16.00
C THR A 596 -25.12 -17.63 -15.24
N PRO A 597 -25.32 -18.80 -15.89
CA PRO A 597 -25.64 -20.03 -15.17
C PRO A 597 -24.59 -20.34 -14.09
N SER A 598 -25.03 -20.63 -12.86
CA SER A 598 -24.16 -20.82 -11.69
C SER A 598 -23.32 -22.11 -11.70
N GLY A 599 -23.31 -22.88 -12.78
CA GLY A 599 -22.56 -24.14 -12.89
C GLY A 599 -22.94 -25.14 -11.79
N SER A 600 -21.95 -25.70 -11.10
CA SER A 600 -22.17 -26.55 -9.91
C SER A 600 -22.42 -25.78 -8.60
N TRP A 601 -22.35 -24.44 -8.62
CA TRP A 601 -22.40 -23.60 -7.42
C TRP A 601 -23.82 -23.16 -7.09
N LEU A 602 -24.20 -23.35 -5.83
CA LEU A 602 -25.40 -22.74 -5.25
C LEU A 602 -25.04 -21.35 -4.70
N SER A 603 -26.04 -20.48 -4.54
CA SER A 603 -25.82 -19.19 -3.87
C SER A 603 -27.07 -18.68 -3.15
N GLU A 604 -26.89 -18.13 -1.96
CA GLU A 604 -27.98 -17.63 -1.12
C GLU A 604 -27.58 -16.31 -0.42
N GLU A 605 -28.56 -15.43 -0.22
CA GLU A 605 -28.45 -14.26 0.66
C GLU A 605 -28.60 -14.69 2.12
N ILE A 606 -27.67 -14.26 2.98
CA ILE A 606 -27.68 -14.55 4.42
C ILE A 606 -27.91 -13.24 5.17
N GLY A 607 -28.90 -13.22 6.07
CA GLY A 607 -29.11 -12.16 7.06
C GLY A 607 -29.64 -10.82 6.53
N SER A 608 -29.85 -10.67 5.22
CA SER A 608 -30.27 -9.42 4.60
C SER A 608 -31.75 -9.04 4.83
N GLU A 609 -32.60 -9.97 5.27
CA GLU A 609 -34.02 -9.71 5.55
C GLU A 609 -34.24 -8.51 6.49
N GLY A 610 -35.01 -7.52 6.03
CA GLY A 610 -35.37 -6.32 6.81
C GLY A 610 -34.35 -5.18 6.82
N ASN A 611 -33.19 -5.34 6.16
CA ASN A 611 -32.19 -4.28 6.04
C ASN A 611 -32.51 -3.36 4.84
N ASP A 612 -33.01 -2.15 5.12
CA ASP A 612 -33.24 -1.16 4.07
C ASP A 612 -31.90 -0.65 3.50
N GLY A 613 -31.85 -0.46 2.18
CA GLY A 613 -30.63 -0.12 1.45
C GLY A 613 -29.63 -1.27 1.22
N TYR A 614 -29.88 -2.49 1.71
CA TYR A 614 -28.98 -3.64 1.45
C TYR A 614 -28.83 -3.92 -0.06
N ILE A 615 -27.59 -3.99 -0.52
CA ILE A 615 -27.26 -4.23 -1.92
C ILE A 615 -27.18 -5.74 -2.15
N LYS A 616 -28.12 -6.26 -2.94
CA LYS A 616 -28.21 -7.70 -3.22
C LYS A 616 -26.91 -8.21 -3.85
N GLY A 617 -26.36 -9.29 -3.31
CA GLY A 617 -25.16 -9.91 -3.85
C GLY A 617 -25.38 -10.64 -5.17
N HIS A 618 -24.28 -11.14 -5.72
CA HIS A 618 -24.27 -11.81 -7.02
C HIS A 618 -23.13 -12.82 -7.14
N THR A 619 -23.40 -13.99 -7.72
CA THR A 619 -22.39 -15.00 -8.07
C THR A 619 -22.32 -15.13 -9.58
N GLN A 620 -21.14 -14.89 -10.16
CA GLN A 620 -20.87 -15.11 -11.57
C GLN A 620 -19.77 -16.18 -11.71
N VAL A 621 -20.08 -17.30 -12.37
CA VAL A 621 -19.07 -18.31 -12.71
C VAL A 621 -18.45 -17.93 -14.04
N LEU A 622 -17.19 -17.46 -14.01
CA LEU A 622 -16.43 -17.03 -15.17
C LEU A 622 -15.85 -18.22 -15.95
N LYS A 623 -15.51 -19.29 -15.22
CA LYS A 623 -14.94 -20.54 -15.76
C LYS A 623 -15.23 -21.68 -14.79
N GLU A 624 -15.53 -22.88 -15.31
CA GLU A 624 -15.56 -24.11 -14.52
C GLU A 624 -15.02 -25.26 -15.39
N ASP A 625 -13.91 -25.88 -14.97
CA ASP A 625 -13.35 -27.08 -15.61
C ASP A 625 -12.60 -27.97 -14.61
N ALA A 626 -11.91 -29.00 -15.10
CA ALA A 626 -11.16 -29.95 -14.27
C ALA A 626 -9.98 -29.35 -13.48
N SER A 627 -9.59 -28.09 -13.73
CA SER A 627 -8.59 -27.35 -12.94
C SER A 627 -9.21 -26.51 -11.80
N GLY A 628 -10.53 -26.40 -11.75
CA GLY A 628 -11.28 -25.64 -10.74
C GLY A 628 -12.24 -24.63 -11.36
N SER A 629 -12.83 -23.79 -10.50
CA SER A 629 -13.68 -22.67 -10.92
C SER A 629 -12.92 -21.32 -10.84
N SER A 630 -13.30 -20.39 -11.72
CA SER A 630 -13.06 -18.95 -11.55
C SER A 630 -14.41 -18.27 -11.33
N ILE A 631 -14.52 -17.49 -10.25
CA ILE A 631 -15.79 -16.93 -9.78
C ILE A 631 -15.59 -15.46 -9.42
N ARG A 632 -16.52 -14.61 -9.86
CA ARG A 632 -16.70 -13.26 -9.32
C ARG A 632 -17.85 -13.30 -8.33
N LEU A 633 -17.58 -12.93 -7.08
CA LEU A 633 -18.58 -12.84 -6.02
C LEU A 633 -18.74 -11.37 -5.64
N LYS A 634 -19.99 -10.90 -5.57
CA LYS A 634 -20.32 -9.56 -5.10
C LYS A 634 -21.20 -9.66 -3.87
N SER A 635 -20.91 -8.86 -2.85
CA SER A 635 -21.70 -8.81 -1.62
C SER A 635 -21.65 -7.42 -0.97
N ALA A 636 -22.71 -7.08 -0.26
CA ALA A 636 -22.69 -6.06 0.80
C ALA A 636 -22.70 -6.73 2.18
N GLY A 637 -22.71 -5.93 3.24
CA GLY A 637 -22.87 -6.42 4.62
C GLY A 637 -21.56 -6.61 5.39
N ASP A 638 -21.60 -7.49 6.39
CA ASP A 638 -20.57 -7.74 7.41
C ASP A 638 -20.64 -9.18 7.92
N VAL A 639 -19.48 -9.84 8.04
CA VAL A 639 -19.31 -11.23 8.51
C VAL A 639 -18.67 -11.22 9.91
N ASP A 640 -19.14 -10.33 10.78
CA ASP A 640 -18.69 -10.20 12.16
C ASP A 640 -19.85 -10.33 13.18
N GLY A 641 -19.54 -10.16 14.48
CA GLY A 641 -20.51 -10.22 15.55
C GLY A 641 -21.23 -11.57 15.67
N LYS A 642 -22.55 -11.53 15.84
CA LYS A 642 -23.40 -12.70 16.16
C LYS A 642 -24.19 -13.28 15.00
N ALA A 643 -24.33 -12.52 13.92
CA ALA A 643 -25.18 -12.87 12.79
C ALA A 643 -24.56 -12.26 11.53
N ASP A 644 -24.19 -13.11 10.57
CA ASP A 644 -23.62 -12.65 9.30
C ASP A 644 -24.70 -11.99 8.43
N ILE A 645 -24.35 -10.92 7.71
CA ILE A 645 -25.15 -10.35 6.63
C ILE A 645 -24.27 -10.32 5.38
N PHE A 646 -24.49 -11.20 4.40
CA PHE A 646 -23.72 -11.27 3.16
C PHE A 646 -24.32 -12.27 2.16
N HIS A 647 -23.82 -12.27 0.93
CA HIS A 647 -24.17 -13.23 -0.12
C HIS A 647 -23.11 -14.34 -0.24
N TYR A 648 -23.55 -15.60 -0.20
CA TYR A 648 -22.68 -16.77 -0.10
C TYR A 648 -22.79 -17.69 -1.33
N ALA A 649 -21.66 -18.06 -1.94
CA ALA A 649 -21.60 -19.04 -3.04
C ALA A 649 -20.98 -20.36 -2.55
N TYR A 650 -21.66 -21.50 -2.71
CA TYR A 650 -21.25 -22.73 -2.02
C TYR A 650 -21.65 -24.03 -2.71
N GLN A 651 -21.03 -25.12 -2.25
CA GLN A 651 -21.40 -26.50 -2.51
C GLN A 651 -21.57 -27.27 -1.18
N LYS A 652 -22.19 -28.46 -1.23
CA LYS A 652 -22.42 -29.33 -0.07
C LYS A 652 -21.45 -30.52 -0.07
N TRP A 653 -20.71 -30.70 1.01
CA TRP A 653 -19.70 -31.76 1.15
C TRP A 653 -19.72 -32.36 2.57
N GLU A 654 -19.25 -33.61 2.70
CA GLU A 654 -19.31 -34.43 3.92
C GLU A 654 -17.92 -34.97 4.29
N GLY A 655 -17.72 -35.31 5.57
CA GLY A 655 -16.47 -35.91 6.05
C GLY A 655 -15.27 -34.95 6.04
N ASN A 656 -14.08 -35.52 5.84
CA ASN A 656 -12.83 -34.78 5.76
C ASN A 656 -12.69 -34.18 4.35
N THR A 657 -12.50 -32.87 4.25
CA THR A 657 -12.59 -32.12 2.99
C THR A 657 -11.71 -30.88 3.10
N GLU A 658 -11.09 -30.47 1.99
CA GLU A 658 -10.49 -29.13 1.87
C GLU A 658 -11.20 -28.29 0.80
N ILE A 659 -11.22 -26.97 1.02
CA ILE A 659 -11.53 -25.97 0.01
C ILE A 659 -10.34 -25.02 -0.13
N THR A 660 -9.93 -24.77 -1.37
CA THR A 660 -8.84 -23.85 -1.73
C THR A 660 -9.34 -22.85 -2.77
N ALA A 661 -8.88 -21.60 -2.70
CA ALA A 661 -9.09 -20.60 -3.74
C ALA A 661 -7.89 -19.65 -3.81
N ARG A 662 -7.65 -19.04 -4.98
CA ARG A 662 -6.79 -17.88 -5.14
C ARG A 662 -7.66 -16.63 -5.23
N VAL A 663 -7.49 -15.70 -4.29
CA VAL A 663 -8.19 -14.42 -4.28
C VAL A 663 -7.40 -13.46 -5.17
N GLU A 664 -7.95 -13.09 -6.32
CA GLU A 664 -7.32 -12.24 -7.32
C GLU A 664 -7.49 -10.75 -6.99
N GLN A 665 -8.70 -10.36 -6.59
CA GLN A 665 -9.08 -8.98 -6.31
C GLN A 665 -10.10 -8.90 -5.17
N ILE A 666 -10.04 -7.78 -4.43
CA ILE A 666 -11.02 -7.35 -3.42
C ILE A 666 -11.26 -5.86 -3.65
N THR A 667 -12.51 -5.39 -3.63
CA THR A 667 -12.80 -3.95 -3.78
C THR A 667 -12.41 -3.21 -2.50
N PRO A 668 -11.60 -2.13 -2.57
CA PRO A 668 -11.17 -1.36 -1.40
C PRO A 668 -12.31 -0.43 -0.92
N VAL A 669 -13.31 -0.96 -0.21
CA VAL A 669 -14.47 -0.18 0.24
C VAL A 669 -14.35 0.36 1.67
N ASP A 670 -13.69 -0.37 2.57
CA ASP A 670 -13.39 0.01 3.95
C ASP A 670 -12.26 -0.89 4.51
N ASP A 671 -11.73 -0.58 5.71
CA ASP A 671 -10.96 -1.55 6.49
C ASP A 671 -11.84 -2.78 6.81
N ASN A 672 -11.26 -3.96 6.84
CA ASN A 672 -11.92 -5.27 6.98
C ASN A 672 -12.84 -5.67 5.81
N ALA A 673 -12.90 -4.90 4.72
CA ALA A 673 -13.44 -5.44 3.47
C ALA A 673 -12.60 -6.66 3.06
N GLU A 674 -13.25 -7.81 2.86
CA GLU A 674 -12.55 -9.09 2.86
C GLU A 674 -13.18 -10.15 1.94
N ALA A 675 -12.37 -11.13 1.54
CA ALA A 675 -12.76 -12.17 0.61
C ALA A 675 -11.95 -13.45 0.83
N GLY A 676 -12.57 -14.62 0.64
CA GLY A 676 -11.88 -15.90 0.85
C GLY A 676 -12.79 -17.12 0.82
N VAL A 677 -12.32 -18.22 1.43
CA VAL A 677 -13.05 -19.50 1.50
C VAL A 677 -13.67 -19.69 2.88
N MET A 678 -14.91 -20.16 2.93
CA MET A 678 -15.68 -20.38 4.15
C MET A 678 -16.26 -21.80 4.20
N ILE A 679 -16.27 -22.38 5.40
CA ILE A 679 -17.02 -23.59 5.76
C ILE A 679 -18.06 -23.18 6.80
N ARG A 680 -19.35 -23.47 6.58
CA ARG A 680 -20.43 -23.14 7.53
C ARG A 680 -21.45 -24.26 7.72
N GLU A 681 -22.06 -24.33 8.91
CA GLU A 681 -23.00 -25.38 9.32
C GLU A 681 -24.36 -25.30 8.63
N SER A 682 -24.80 -24.08 8.28
CA SER A 682 -26.09 -23.80 7.65
C SER A 682 -26.11 -22.41 7.00
N LEU A 683 -27.19 -22.10 6.28
CA LEU A 683 -27.44 -20.77 5.71
C LEU A 683 -28.00 -19.75 6.72
N LYS A 684 -28.12 -20.11 8.01
CA LYS A 684 -28.61 -19.18 9.03
C LYS A 684 -27.54 -18.11 9.34
N PRO A 685 -27.93 -16.86 9.65
CA PRO A 685 -26.99 -15.79 9.99
C PRO A 685 -26.06 -16.13 11.16
N GLY A 686 -26.59 -16.71 12.24
CA GLY A 686 -25.82 -17.12 13.42
C GLY A 686 -25.09 -18.47 13.28
N SER A 687 -24.97 -19.04 12.08
CA SER A 687 -24.34 -20.35 11.86
C SER A 687 -22.92 -20.42 12.43
N LYS A 688 -22.56 -21.58 13.02
CA LYS A 688 -21.15 -21.92 13.19
C LYS A 688 -20.44 -21.87 11.83
N MET A 689 -19.23 -21.30 11.81
CA MET A 689 -18.45 -21.13 10.59
C MET A 689 -16.96 -20.99 10.86
N ALA A 690 -16.17 -21.21 9.81
CA ALA A 690 -14.78 -20.83 9.68
C ALA A 690 -14.61 -20.16 8.32
N PHE A 691 -14.01 -18.98 8.28
CA PHE A 691 -13.79 -18.17 7.07
C PHE A 691 -12.31 -17.77 7.03
N MET A 692 -11.56 -18.34 6.09
CA MET A 692 -10.17 -17.98 5.82
C MET A 692 -10.19 -16.89 4.74
N SER A 693 -10.17 -15.64 5.19
CA SER A 693 -10.22 -14.45 4.35
C SER A 693 -8.83 -13.86 4.11
N LEU A 694 -8.72 -13.06 3.06
CA LEU A 694 -7.77 -11.96 3.02
C LEU A 694 -8.60 -10.69 3.30
N ALA A 695 -8.18 -9.90 4.28
CA ALA A 695 -8.88 -8.68 4.68
C ALA A 695 -7.99 -7.45 4.47
N PHE A 696 -8.59 -6.35 4.03
CA PHE A 696 -7.95 -5.03 4.19
C PHE A 696 -7.78 -4.72 5.67
N VAL A 697 -6.60 -4.25 6.05
CA VAL A 697 -6.29 -3.79 7.41
C VAL A 697 -5.41 -2.56 7.31
N LYS A 698 -5.24 -1.86 8.42
CA LYS A 698 -4.27 -0.76 8.47
C LYS A 698 -2.88 -1.25 8.03
N TYR A 699 -2.29 -0.55 7.06
CA TYR A 699 -1.01 -0.86 6.38
C TYR A 699 -1.03 -1.94 5.27
N GLY A 700 -2.18 -2.49 4.87
CA GLY A 700 -2.26 -3.36 3.69
C GLY A 700 -3.36 -4.41 3.74
N LYS A 701 -3.02 -5.66 3.44
CA LYS A 701 -3.90 -6.83 3.62
C LYS A 701 -3.23 -7.88 4.50
N GLN A 702 -4.04 -8.65 5.22
CA GLN A 702 -3.60 -9.81 6.01
C GLN A 702 -4.53 -11.00 5.78
N GLY A 703 -3.99 -12.21 5.91
CA GLY A 703 -4.79 -13.43 6.04
C GLY A 703 -5.39 -13.50 7.44
N ILE A 704 -6.71 -13.61 7.52
CA ILE A 704 -7.46 -13.69 8.79
C ILE A 704 -8.37 -14.92 8.77
N LEU A 705 -8.23 -15.79 9.77
CA LEU A 705 -9.23 -16.81 10.07
C LEU A 705 -10.28 -16.22 11.01
N ILE A 706 -11.48 -15.98 10.49
CA ILE A 706 -12.66 -15.66 11.29
C ILE A 706 -13.37 -16.98 11.61
N SER A 707 -13.88 -17.12 12.83
CA SER A 707 -14.67 -18.30 13.18
C SER A 707 -15.75 -18.01 14.20
N ARG A 708 -16.83 -18.79 14.11
CA ARG A 708 -17.91 -18.87 15.10
C ARG A 708 -18.08 -20.34 15.46
N ASP A 709 -17.73 -20.72 16.70
CA ASP A 709 -17.77 -22.10 17.19
C ASP A 709 -19.09 -22.47 17.90
N GLN A 710 -19.94 -21.47 18.18
CA GLN A 710 -21.26 -21.64 18.77
C GLN A 710 -22.30 -20.90 17.93
N THR A 711 -23.42 -21.56 17.62
CA THR A 711 -24.56 -20.94 16.94
C THR A 711 -25.03 -19.71 17.74
N ASP A 712 -25.27 -18.58 17.06
CA ASP A 712 -25.58 -17.25 17.62
C ASP A 712 -24.50 -16.66 18.57
N GLY A 713 -23.32 -17.29 18.60
CA GLY A 713 -22.13 -16.84 19.31
C GLY A 713 -21.41 -15.70 18.58
N LYS A 714 -20.50 -15.03 19.30
CA LYS A 714 -19.61 -14.03 18.67
C LYS A 714 -18.52 -14.71 17.84
N THR A 715 -18.20 -14.10 16.71
CA THR A 715 -16.97 -14.30 15.94
C THR A 715 -15.70 -14.16 16.77
N LYS A 716 -14.63 -14.81 16.29
CA LYS A 716 -13.25 -14.75 16.77
C LYS A 716 -12.36 -14.60 15.54
N ARG A 717 -11.42 -13.64 15.56
CA ARG A 717 -10.43 -13.43 14.50
C ARG A 717 -9.05 -13.90 14.95
N ALA A 718 -8.33 -14.63 14.08
CA ALA A 718 -6.91 -14.94 14.22
C ALA A 718 -6.19 -14.51 12.93
N SER A 719 -5.11 -13.74 13.05
CA SER A 719 -4.45 -13.10 11.91
C SER A 719 -2.98 -13.48 11.81
N MET A 720 -2.45 -13.53 10.59
CA MET A 720 -0.99 -13.58 10.38
C MET A 720 -0.32 -12.25 10.77
N GLU A 721 0.97 -12.28 11.14
CA GLU A 721 1.72 -11.07 11.52
C GLU A 721 2.19 -10.25 10.30
N THR A 722 2.34 -10.88 9.14
CA THR A 722 2.90 -10.30 7.92
C THR A 722 1.83 -9.77 6.97
N PHE A 723 2.14 -8.68 6.26
CA PHE A 723 1.26 -8.15 5.22
C PHE A 723 1.45 -8.91 3.90
N ILE A 724 0.37 -9.01 3.14
CA ILE A 724 0.30 -9.70 1.85
C ILE A 724 -0.30 -8.79 0.77
N ALA A 725 -0.06 -9.14 -0.50
CA ALA A 725 -0.70 -8.52 -1.65
C ALA A 725 -1.56 -9.55 -2.37
N THR A 726 -2.70 -9.12 -2.92
CA THR A 726 -3.45 -9.89 -3.91
C THR A 726 -2.71 -9.84 -5.26
N PRO A 727 -2.63 -10.93 -6.03
CA PRO A 727 -3.33 -12.19 -5.80
C PRO A 727 -2.63 -13.13 -4.79
N TYR A 728 -3.41 -13.75 -3.89
CA TYR A 728 -2.91 -14.65 -2.84
C TYR A 728 -3.87 -15.82 -2.61
N SER A 729 -3.36 -16.97 -2.20
CA SER A 729 -4.15 -18.20 -2.04
C SER A 729 -4.58 -18.43 -0.60
N VAL A 730 -5.81 -18.89 -0.41
CA VAL A 730 -6.44 -19.25 0.87
C VAL A 730 -6.91 -20.71 0.84
N ARG A 731 -6.87 -21.38 2.00
CA ARG A 731 -7.37 -22.75 2.14
C ARG A 731 -7.97 -23.00 3.52
N LEU A 732 -9.09 -23.71 3.57
CA LEU A 732 -9.63 -24.33 4.78
C LEU A 732 -9.57 -25.85 4.65
N VAL A 733 -9.02 -26.51 5.68
CA VAL A 733 -8.89 -27.97 5.77
C VAL A 733 -9.72 -28.46 6.95
N ARG A 734 -10.71 -29.34 6.70
CA ARG A 734 -11.50 -30.02 7.74
C ARG A 734 -10.98 -31.44 7.98
N GLN A 735 -10.70 -31.75 9.24
CA GLN A 735 -10.33 -33.09 9.73
C GLN A 735 -11.08 -33.40 11.03
N GLY A 736 -11.98 -34.38 10.99
CA GLY A 736 -13.02 -34.55 12.00
C GLY A 736 -13.79 -33.24 12.17
N GLN A 737 -14.05 -32.84 13.42
CA GLN A 737 -14.69 -31.56 13.73
C GLN A 737 -13.76 -30.34 13.56
N LYS A 738 -12.44 -30.54 13.47
CA LYS A 738 -11.45 -29.46 13.46
C LYS A 738 -11.34 -28.86 12.06
N VAL A 739 -11.26 -27.53 12.00
CA VAL A 739 -11.05 -26.78 10.76
C VAL A 739 -9.80 -25.90 10.93
N THR A 740 -8.89 -25.94 9.95
CA THR A 740 -7.62 -25.19 9.98
C THR A 740 -7.50 -24.28 8.76
N GLY A 741 -7.19 -23.00 8.99
CA GLY A 741 -7.00 -21.98 7.96
C GLY A 741 -5.54 -21.77 7.59
N TRP A 742 -5.29 -21.67 6.28
CA TRP A 742 -3.96 -21.53 5.70
C TRP A 742 -3.95 -20.50 4.57
N VAL A 743 -2.79 -19.89 4.33
CA VAL A 743 -2.54 -18.99 3.21
C VAL A 743 -1.23 -19.33 2.48
N SER A 744 -1.11 -19.00 1.20
CA SER A 744 0.12 -19.17 0.42
C SER A 744 0.19 -18.20 -0.76
N ALA A 745 1.39 -17.70 -1.08
CA ALA A 745 1.61 -16.82 -2.22
C ALA A 745 1.42 -17.53 -3.58
N ASP A 746 1.84 -18.80 -3.69
CA ASP A 746 1.74 -19.58 -4.93
C ASP A 746 0.50 -20.50 -4.96
N GLY A 747 -0.09 -20.83 -3.81
CA GLY A 747 -1.19 -21.79 -3.69
C GLY A 747 -0.79 -23.27 -3.87
N VAL A 748 0.51 -23.56 -3.93
CA VAL A 748 1.06 -24.90 -4.19
C VAL A 748 1.98 -25.33 -3.06
N THR A 749 2.95 -24.48 -2.70
CA THR A 749 3.96 -24.72 -1.66
C THR A 749 3.84 -23.69 -0.53
N ASN A 750 4.70 -23.79 0.49
CA ASN A 750 4.89 -22.77 1.54
C ASN A 750 3.59 -22.27 2.20
N TRP A 751 2.64 -23.18 2.45
CA TRP A 751 1.39 -22.86 3.15
C TRP A 751 1.64 -22.48 4.61
N GLU A 752 1.38 -21.23 4.96
CA GLU A 752 1.44 -20.71 6.33
C GLU A 752 0.10 -20.94 7.04
N LYS A 753 0.14 -21.38 8.31
CA LYS A 753 -1.05 -21.60 9.13
C LYS A 753 -1.46 -20.30 9.81
N VAL A 754 -2.66 -19.82 9.55
CA VAL A 754 -3.22 -18.62 10.20
C VAL A 754 -3.92 -18.97 11.52
N GLY A 755 -4.66 -20.09 11.56
CA GLY A 755 -5.40 -20.47 12.76
C GLY A 755 -6.13 -21.79 12.68
N GLU A 756 -6.83 -22.16 13.75
CA GLU A 756 -7.70 -23.32 13.82
C GLU A 756 -8.94 -23.05 14.68
N THR A 757 -10.02 -23.77 14.39
CA THR A 757 -11.29 -23.72 15.13
C THR A 757 -11.99 -25.08 15.09
N VAL A 758 -13.11 -25.22 15.80
CA VAL A 758 -13.92 -26.44 15.84
C VAL A 758 -15.33 -26.13 15.35
N ILE A 759 -15.75 -26.83 14.29
CA ILE A 759 -17.16 -26.87 13.86
C ILE A 759 -17.71 -28.24 14.28
N ASP A 760 -18.24 -28.25 15.51
CA ASP A 760 -18.91 -29.40 16.11
C ASP A 760 -20.29 -29.59 15.48
N VAL A 761 -20.37 -30.55 14.56
CA VAL A 761 -21.59 -31.04 13.90
C VAL A 761 -21.52 -32.58 13.87
N PRO A 762 -22.66 -33.28 13.78
CA PRO A 762 -22.68 -34.72 13.54
C PRO A 762 -21.89 -35.09 12.27
N ASP A 763 -21.12 -36.18 12.31
CA ASP A 763 -20.19 -36.55 11.22
C ASP A 763 -20.87 -36.74 9.85
N ASN A 764 -22.15 -37.12 9.85
CA ASN A 764 -22.98 -37.33 8.66
C ASN A 764 -23.76 -36.06 8.23
N GLN A 765 -23.50 -34.89 8.81
CA GLN A 765 -24.14 -33.64 8.38
C GLN A 765 -23.31 -32.99 7.26
N PRO A 766 -23.87 -32.82 6.04
CA PRO A 766 -23.19 -32.06 4.99
C PRO A 766 -23.01 -30.60 5.43
N LEU A 767 -21.76 -30.14 5.35
CA LEU A 767 -21.38 -28.74 5.56
C LEU A 767 -21.40 -27.99 4.23
N LEU A 768 -21.52 -26.67 4.32
CA LEU A 768 -21.49 -25.78 3.17
C LEU A 768 -20.05 -25.28 3.01
N PHE A 769 -19.40 -25.66 1.91
CA PHE A 769 -18.05 -25.23 1.55
C PHE A 769 -18.18 -24.21 0.42
N GLY A 770 -17.60 -23.03 0.56
CA GLY A 770 -17.91 -21.94 -0.36
C GLY A 770 -16.97 -20.75 -0.33
N LEU A 771 -17.30 -19.76 -1.15
CA LEU A 771 -16.68 -18.45 -1.21
C LEU A 771 -17.53 -17.42 -0.48
N ALA A 772 -16.88 -16.57 0.29
CA ALA A 772 -17.52 -15.43 0.96
C ALA A 772 -16.77 -14.15 0.62
N THR A 773 -17.52 -13.05 0.59
CA THR A 773 -17.02 -11.70 0.33
C THR A 773 -17.83 -10.73 1.18
N ASP A 774 -17.18 -9.70 1.70
CA ASP A 774 -17.69 -8.84 2.75
C ASP A 774 -17.27 -7.39 2.45
N ALA A 775 -18.20 -6.44 2.59
CA ALA A 775 -17.99 -5.02 2.32
C ALA A 775 -17.72 -4.18 3.59
N SER A 776 -17.57 -4.84 4.74
CA SER A 776 -17.46 -4.29 6.08
C SER A 776 -18.47 -3.17 6.36
N LYS A 777 -19.74 -3.54 6.47
CA LYS A 777 -20.84 -2.62 6.76
C LYS A 777 -20.65 -1.97 8.13
N GLN A 778 -20.16 -0.74 8.12
CA GLN A 778 -20.05 0.11 9.31
C GLN A 778 -21.45 0.47 9.85
N GLN A 779 -21.53 0.89 11.11
CA GLN A 779 -22.77 1.34 11.76
C GLN A 779 -23.13 2.77 11.32
N ASN A 780 -23.50 2.94 10.06
CA ASN A 780 -23.89 4.20 9.43
C ASN A 780 -24.98 3.97 8.37
N ASP A 781 -25.36 4.99 7.58
CA ASP A 781 -26.46 4.87 6.61
C ASP A 781 -25.99 4.34 5.23
N VAL A 782 -24.67 4.13 5.05
CA VAL A 782 -24.04 3.78 3.77
C VAL A 782 -23.87 2.27 3.63
N TRP A 783 -24.30 1.72 2.50
CA TRP A 783 -23.98 0.36 2.08
C TRP A 783 -22.92 0.38 0.98
N ASN A 784 -21.90 -0.46 1.15
CA ASN A 784 -20.82 -0.68 0.19
C ASN A 784 -21.04 -2.01 -0.55
N TYR A 785 -20.52 -2.13 -1.77
CA TYR A 785 -20.59 -3.37 -2.57
C TYR A 785 -19.18 -3.87 -2.91
N ASN A 786 -18.72 -4.89 -2.20
CA ASN A 786 -17.43 -5.51 -2.49
C ASN A 786 -17.59 -6.51 -3.63
N THR A 787 -16.99 -6.20 -4.78
CA THR A 787 -16.74 -7.15 -5.87
C THR A 787 -15.38 -7.79 -5.67
N SER A 788 -15.35 -9.10 -5.50
CA SER A 788 -14.13 -9.89 -5.37
C SER A 788 -14.04 -10.98 -6.42
N GLU A 789 -12.82 -11.26 -6.88
CA GLU A 789 -12.56 -12.26 -7.91
C GLU A 789 -11.69 -13.39 -7.37
N PHE A 790 -12.03 -14.61 -7.79
CA PHE A 790 -11.41 -15.85 -7.35
C PHE A 790 -11.02 -16.70 -8.55
N SER A 791 -9.85 -17.33 -8.50
CA SER A 791 -9.41 -18.36 -9.43
C SER A 791 -9.00 -19.64 -8.68
N ASN A 792 -8.80 -20.74 -9.42
CA ASN A 792 -8.36 -22.03 -8.89
C ASN A 792 -9.20 -22.53 -7.70
N VAL A 793 -10.51 -22.23 -7.72
CA VAL A 793 -11.43 -22.60 -6.65
C VAL A 793 -11.71 -24.10 -6.76
N THR A 794 -11.30 -24.86 -5.75
CA THR A 794 -11.39 -26.33 -5.72
C THR A 794 -11.89 -26.81 -4.37
N ILE A 795 -12.74 -27.83 -4.37
CA ILE A 795 -13.18 -28.56 -3.18
C ILE A 795 -12.90 -30.04 -3.42
N ARG A 796 -12.30 -30.74 -2.45
CA ARG A 796 -12.06 -32.19 -2.55
C ARG A 796 -12.13 -32.89 -1.19
N ASN A 797 -12.66 -34.12 -1.21
CA ASN A 797 -12.56 -35.03 -0.08
C ASN A 797 -11.08 -35.37 0.19
N LEU A 798 -10.75 -35.42 1.47
CA LEU A 798 -9.51 -35.97 1.99
C LEU A 798 -9.81 -37.41 2.38
N THR A 799 -9.11 -38.38 1.80
CA THR A 799 -9.32 -39.79 2.12
C THR A 799 -8.95 -40.05 3.58
N ASP A 800 -9.87 -40.65 4.34
CA ASP A 800 -9.58 -41.13 5.68
C ASP A 800 -8.47 -42.17 5.62
N SER A 801 -7.28 -41.83 6.12
CA SER A 801 -6.16 -42.75 6.28
C SER A 801 -6.38 -43.69 7.47
N GLY A 802 -7.54 -44.36 7.48
CA GLY A 802 -8.08 -45.18 8.56
C GLY A 802 -8.45 -46.59 8.10
N GLY A 803 -7.44 -47.38 7.73
CA GLY A 803 -7.62 -48.80 7.40
C GLY A 803 -6.77 -49.23 6.20
N THR A 804 -5.84 -50.15 6.44
CA THR A 804 -4.80 -50.62 5.49
C THR A 804 -3.85 -49.53 5.00
N HIS A 805 -2.62 -49.52 5.55
CA HIS A 805 -1.56 -48.66 5.03
C HIS A 805 -1.21 -49.09 3.61
N PRO A 806 -1.25 -48.17 2.61
CA PRO A 806 -0.89 -48.50 1.25
C PRO A 806 0.60 -48.87 1.17
N THR A 807 0.90 -50.02 0.56
CA THR A 807 2.27 -50.44 0.22
C THR A 807 2.83 -49.67 -0.98
N SER A 808 2.02 -48.86 -1.65
CA SER A 808 2.37 -48.00 -2.77
C SER A 808 1.54 -46.71 -2.71
N VAL A 809 2.19 -45.55 -2.75
CA VAL A 809 1.56 -44.21 -2.77
C VAL A 809 2.13 -43.38 -3.92
N VAL A 810 1.32 -42.48 -4.48
CA VAL A 810 1.71 -41.56 -5.56
C VAL A 810 1.83 -40.14 -5.02
N VAL A 811 2.93 -39.47 -5.37
CA VAL A 811 3.19 -38.06 -5.03
C VAL A 811 3.33 -37.27 -6.33
N ALA A 812 2.63 -36.15 -6.44
CA ALA A 812 2.72 -35.23 -7.57
C ALA A 812 2.58 -33.79 -7.11
N THR A 813 3.35 -32.86 -7.69
CA THR A 813 3.25 -31.43 -7.34
C THR A 813 1.93 -30.78 -7.76
N TYR A 814 1.15 -31.44 -8.62
CA TYR A 814 -0.21 -31.07 -9.03
C TYR A 814 -0.99 -32.29 -9.57
N GLY A 815 -2.31 -32.18 -9.64
CA GLY A 815 -3.19 -33.23 -10.19
C GLY A 815 -3.57 -34.34 -9.20
N PRO A 816 -4.20 -35.43 -9.66
CA PRO A 816 -4.63 -36.53 -8.81
C PRO A 816 -3.42 -37.36 -8.32
N ALA A 817 -3.13 -37.25 -7.03
CA ALA A 817 -2.11 -38.00 -6.31
C ALA A 817 -2.52 -38.14 -4.83
N ASP A 818 -1.94 -39.11 -4.12
CA ASP A 818 -2.22 -39.34 -2.69
C ASP A 818 -1.62 -38.22 -1.82
N PHE A 819 -0.49 -37.65 -2.25
CA PHE A 819 0.17 -36.51 -1.60
C PHE A 819 0.69 -35.50 -2.61
N THR A 820 0.75 -34.22 -2.22
CA THR A 820 1.40 -33.14 -2.99
C THR A 820 2.77 -32.73 -2.45
N SER A 821 3.19 -33.31 -1.31
CA SER A 821 4.50 -33.15 -0.68
C SER A 821 5.13 -34.51 -0.46
N LEU A 822 6.42 -34.62 -0.76
CA LEU A 822 7.19 -35.83 -0.50
C LEU A 822 7.40 -36.06 1.00
N GLN A 823 7.67 -35.01 1.79
CA GLN A 823 7.83 -35.17 3.24
C GLN A 823 6.53 -35.67 3.89
N ALA A 824 5.36 -35.15 3.48
CA ALA A 824 4.07 -35.63 3.97
C ALA A 824 3.84 -37.12 3.65
N ALA A 825 4.21 -37.57 2.43
CA ALA A 825 4.14 -38.98 2.07
C ALA A 825 5.07 -39.86 2.91
N ILE A 826 6.30 -39.39 3.21
CA ILE A 826 7.27 -40.08 4.07
C ILE A 826 6.76 -40.17 5.52
N ASP A 827 6.16 -39.10 6.04
CA ASP A 827 5.67 -39.06 7.42
C ASP A 827 4.50 -40.04 7.64
N ALA A 828 3.65 -40.24 6.61
CA ALA A 828 2.55 -41.20 6.58
C ALA A 828 2.99 -42.68 6.49
N VAL A 829 4.25 -42.98 6.15
CA VAL A 829 4.78 -44.36 6.16
C VAL A 829 4.83 -44.88 7.59
N PRO A 830 4.33 -46.09 7.90
CA PRO A 830 4.41 -46.64 9.25
C PRO A 830 5.84 -46.78 9.77
N ASP A 831 6.05 -46.39 11.02
CA ASP A 831 7.30 -46.64 11.73
C ASP A 831 7.50 -48.14 11.98
N ASP A 832 8.76 -48.57 11.90
CA ASP A 832 9.25 -49.93 12.13
C ASP A 832 8.59 -51.04 11.28
N SER A 833 8.04 -50.67 10.12
CA SER A 833 7.42 -51.61 9.17
C SER A 833 8.37 -52.72 8.69
N ASN A 834 7.90 -53.97 8.78
CA ASN A 834 8.52 -55.13 8.13
C ASN A 834 8.11 -55.30 6.65
N THR A 835 7.18 -54.49 6.16
CA THR A 835 6.68 -54.50 4.78
C THR A 835 7.23 -53.28 4.03
N ARG A 836 7.69 -53.48 2.80
CA ARG A 836 8.18 -52.39 1.96
C ARG A 836 7.05 -51.46 1.52
N THR A 837 7.23 -50.16 1.72
CA THR A 837 6.37 -49.11 1.18
C THR A 837 7.08 -48.43 0.01
N VAL A 838 6.36 -48.17 -1.07
CA VAL A 838 6.88 -47.53 -2.28
C VAL A 838 6.22 -46.18 -2.50
N ILE A 839 7.01 -45.12 -2.58
CA ILE A 839 6.54 -43.78 -2.95
C ILE A 839 6.91 -43.54 -4.41
N HIS A 840 5.90 -43.43 -5.28
CA HIS A 840 6.07 -43.09 -6.69
C HIS A 840 5.98 -41.58 -6.89
N LEU A 841 7.06 -40.94 -7.33
CA LEU A 841 7.09 -39.50 -7.59
C LEU A 841 6.86 -39.25 -9.07
N LYS A 842 5.87 -38.42 -9.38
CA LYS A 842 5.68 -37.90 -10.74
C LYS A 842 6.80 -36.94 -11.14
N ASN A 843 6.90 -36.70 -12.44
CA ASN A 843 7.72 -35.62 -13.00
C ASN A 843 7.36 -34.28 -12.35
N GLY A 844 8.38 -33.54 -11.89
CA GLY A 844 8.20 -32.27 -11.17
C GLY A 844 9.39 -31.95 -10.25
N THR A 845 9.48 -30.67 -9.86
CA THR A 845 10.48 -30.19 -8.89
C THR A 845 9.83 -30.04 -7.51
N TYR A 846 10.23 -30.91 -6.58
CA TYR A 846 9.84 -30.92 -5.18
C TYR A 846 10.85 -30.07 -4.39
N ARG A 847 10.53 -28.78 -4.17
CA ARG A 847 11.42 -27.86 -3.44
C ARG A 847 11.28 -28.04 -1.92
N GLU A 848 11.65 -29.22 -1.43
CA GLU A 848 11.43 -29.66 -0.06
C GLU A 848 12.75 -30.09 0.61
N LYS A 849 12.87 -29.82 1.91
CA LYS A 849 13.95 -30.35 2.74
C LYS A 849 13.52 -31.68 3.38
N ILE A 850 14.08 -32.77 2.88
CA ILE A 850 13.59 -34.14 3.14
C ILE A 850 14.39 -34.84 4.23
N LYS A 851 13.68 -35.46 5.19
CA LYS A 851 14.27 -36.30 6.23
C LYS A 851 13.53 -37.64 6.35
N VAL A 852 14.20 -38.71 5.94
CA VAL A 852 13.76 -40.09 6.16
C VAL A 852 14.35 -40.59 7.48
N ASN A 853 13.54 -40.59 8.56
CA ASN A 853 13.95 -41.04 9.89
C ASN A 853 14.31 -42.54 9.92
N SER A 854 15.12 -42.96 10.90
CA SER A 854 15.57 -44.36 11.03
C SER A 854 14.46 -45.37 11.34
N SER A 855 13.29 -44.88 11.77
CA SER A 855 12.09 -45.68 11.98
C SER A 855 11.38 -46.03 10.68
N LYS A 856 11.54 -45.28 9.58
CA LYS A 856 10.84 -45.48 8.29
C LYS A 856 11.41 -46.63 7.45
N LYS A 857 11.61 -47.79 8.08
CA LYS A 857 12.27 -48.99 7.52
C LYS A 857 11.60 -49.46 6.22
N ASN A 858 12.40 -50.11 5.36
CA ASN A 858 11.93 -50.71 4.11
C ASN A 858 11.23 -49.70 3.17
N LEU A 859 11.66 -48.44 3.14
CA LEU A 859 11.09 -47.43 2.25
C LEU A 859 11.77 -47.46 0.86
N SER A 860 10.97 -47.33 -0.20
CA SER A 860 11.41 -47.02 -1.56
C SER A 860 10.87 -45.67 -2.01
N ILE A 861 11.68 -44.89 -2.70
CA ILE A 861 11.29 -43.65 -3.39
C ILE A 861 11.70 -43.81 -4.86
N ILE A 862 10.72 -43.86 -5.76
CA ILE A 862 10.91 -44.18 -7.17
C ILE A 862 10.31 -43.05 -8.03
N GLY A 863 11.16 -42.33 -8.76
CA GLY A 863 10.72 -41.29 -9.69
C GLY A 863 10.26 -41.84 -11.03
N GLU A 864 9.52 -41.01 -11.76
CA GLU A 864 9.03 -41.31 -13.11
C GLU A 864 10.14 -41.18 -14.17
N ASP A 865 11.06 -40.23 -13.97
CA ASP A 865 12.22 -39.99 -14.83
C ASP A 865 13.31 -39.27 -14.02
N ARG A 866 14.53 -39.81 -13.99
CA ARG A 866 15.67 -39.26 -13.22
C ARG A 866 15.87 -37.78 -13.43
N ASP A 867 15.82 -37.31 -14.67
CA ASP A 867 16.19 -35.93 -15.01
C ASP A 867 14.99 -34.96 -14.93
N LYS A 868 13.78 -35.44 -14.59
CA LYS A 868 12.55 -34.64 -14.47
C LYS A 868 11.86 -34.74 -13.10
N THR A 869 12.12 -35.79 -12.32
CA THR A 869 11.71 -35.90 -10.91
C THR A 869 12.86 -35.38 -10.04
N ILE A 870 12.74 -34.16 -9.55
CA ILE A 870 13.83 -33.40 -8.90
C ILE A 870 13.44 -33.05 -7.47
N ILE A 871 14.19 -33.52 -6.47
CA ILE A 871 14.13 -33.06 -5.07
C ILE A 871 15.21 -31.99 -4.91
N ALA A 872 14.85 -30.77 -4.51
CA ALA A 872 15.77 -29.64 -4.47
C ALA A 872 15.64 -28.76 -3.21
N PHE A 873 16.77 -28.34 -2.65
CA PHE A 873 16.85 -27.30 -1.63
C PHE A 873 18.16 -26.51 -1.77
N ASP A 874 18.32 -25.42 -1.03
CA ASP A 874 19.43 -24.46 -1.18
C ASP A 874 20.15 -24.13 0.13
N ASP A 875 19.99 -25.00 1.14
CA ASP A 875 20.65 -24.81 2.42
C ASP A 875 22.16 -24.99 2.34
N THR A 876 22.88 -24.13 3.07
CA THR A 876 24.32 -24.19 3.23
C THR A 876 24.69 -24.44 4.68
N ALA A 877 25.94 -24.79 4.95
CA ALA A 877 26.46 -24.86 6.32
C ALA A 877 26.32 -23.53 7.09
N LYS A 878 26.15 -22.40 6.39
CA LYS A 878 25.96 -21.07 6.97
C LYS A 878 24.51 -20.57 6.97
N THR A 879 23.53 -21.33 6.49
CA THR A 879 22.13 -20.91 6.67
C THR A 879 21.86 -20.78 8.18
N VAL A 880 21.23 -19.67 8.58
CA VAL A 880 20.91 -19.39 9.98
C VAL A 880 19.46 -19.76 10.26
N VAL A 881 19.23 -20.71 11.16
CA VAL A 881 17.92 -21.10 11.68
C VAL A 881 17.95 -20.97 13.20
N ASP A 882 16.94 -20.35 13.80
CA ASP A 882 16.87 -20.05 15.24
C ASP A 882 18.13 -19.36 15.81
N GLY A 883 18.73 -18.47 14.99
CA GLY A 883 19.95 -17.74 15.34
C GLY A 883 21.24 -18.56 15.32
N LYS A 884 21.24 -19.76 14.73
CA LYS A 884 22.41 -20.65 14.63
C LYS A 884 22.67 -21.10 13.19
N GLU A 885 23.94 -21.12 12.79
CA GLU A 885 24.36 -21.76 11.53
C GLU A 885 24.07 -23.27 11.58
N LEU A 886 23.51 -23.81 10.48
CA LEU A 886 23.16 -25.23 10.37
C LEU A 886 24.37 -26.18 10.49
N GLY A 887 25.52 -25.78 9.94
CA GLY A 887 26.68 -26.65 9.71
C GLY A 887 26.44 -27.70 8.60
N THR A 888 27.52 -28.25 8.04
CA THR A 888 27.49 -29.19 6.90
C THR A 888 26.45 -30.31 7.07
N SER A 889 26.44 -30.98 8.23
CA SER A 889 25.56 -32.13 8.49
C SER A 889 24.06 -31.81 8.50
N ASN A 890 23.67 -30.53 8.54
CA ASN A 890 22.28 -30.10 8.47
C ASN A 890 21.96 -29.27 7.21
N SER A 891 22.94 -29.03 6.32
CA SER A 891 22.72 -28.34 5.03
C SER A 891 22.14 -29.25 3.93
N TYR A 892 21.70 -30.45 4.28
CA TYR A 892 21.17 -31.43 3.33
C TYR A 892 19.89 -30.95 2.65
N THR A 893 19.76 -31.25 1.36
CA THR A 893 18.46 -31.31 0.68
C THR A 893 17.69 -32.56 1.13
N MET A 894 18.36 -33.73 1.14
CA MET A 894 17.77 -35.00 1.59
C MET A 894 18.69 -35.73 2.58
N ARG A 895 18.14 -36.20 3.70
CA ARG A 895 18.84 -37.04 4.69
C ARG A 895 18.14 -38.37 4.90
N VAL A 896 18.87 -39.46 4.71
CA VAL A 896 18.38 -40.84 4.76
C VAL A 896 19.00 -41.58 5.93
N GLN A 897 18.19 -41.82 6.95
CA GLN A 897 18.57 -42.60 8.14
C GLN A 897 17.93 -43.99 8.17
N SER A 898 16.94 -44.24 7.30
CA SER A 898 16.24 -45.53 7.22
C SER A 898 17.17 -46.66 6.76
N PRO A 899 17.15 -47.83 7.41
CA PRO A 899 17.75 -49.02 6.85
C PRO A 899 16.92 -49.58 5.69
N ASP A 900 17.56 -50.35 4.81
CA ASP A 900 16.92 -51.02 3.66
C ASP A 900 16.23 -50.04 2.69
N PHE A 901 16.74 -48.80 2.64
CA PHE A 901 16.19 -47.74 1.81
C PHE A 901 16.55 -47.92 0.32
N VAL A 902 15.61 -47.60 -0.57
CA VAL A 902 15.81 -47.58 -2.02
C VAL A 902 15.47 -46.19 -2.57
N LEU A 903 16.35 -45.60 -3.37
CA LEU A 903 16.06 -44.43 -4.20
C LEU A 903 16.36 -44.76 -5.66
N GLU A 904 15.38 -44.57 -6.53
CA GLU A 904 15.49 -44.92 -7.96
C GLU A 904 14.91 -43.82 -8.85
N ASN A 905 15.55 -43.54 -9.99
CA ASN A 905 15.04 -42.61 -11.02
C ASN A 905 14.71 -41.20 -10.51
N VAL A 906 15.54 -40.63 -9.62
CA VAL A 906 15.34 -39.29 -9.01
C VAL A 906 16.62 -38.45 -9.09
N THR A 907 16.48 -37.14 -9.31
CA THR A 907 17.51 -36.14 -9.03
C THR A 907 17.38 -35.63 -7.60
N VAL A 908 18.47 -35.58 -6.84
CA VAL A 908 18.61 -34.88 -5.55
C VAL A 908 19.64 -33.76 -5.74
N ALA A 909 19.21 -32.50 -5.56
CA ALA A 909 20.02 -31.33 -5.89
C ALA A 909 20.11 -30.35 -4.71
N ASN A 910 21.33 -29.99 -4.30
CA ASN A 910 21.53 -28.73 -3.57
C ASN A 910 21.81 -27.62 -4.60
N THR A 911 21.10 -26.50 -4.50
CA THR A 911 21.06 -25.44 -5.51
C THR A 911 21.66 -24.11 -5.04
N GLU A 912 22.49 -24.11 -4.00
CA GLU A 912 23.12 -22.90 -3.45
C GLU A 912 23.99 -22.12 -4.44
N GLY A 913 24.52 -22.80 -5.48
CA GLY A 913 25.12 -22.23 -6.69
C GLY A 913 26.49 -21.54 -6.53
N THR A 914 26.84 -21.07 -5.33
CA THR A 914 28.08 -20.33 -5.08
C THR A 914 29.31 -21.22 -5.04
N GLY A 915 29.22 -22.43 -4.47
CA GLY A 915 30.35 -23.32 -4.19
C GLY A 915 31.42 -22.70 -3.29
N GLN A 916 31.06 -21.73 -2.44
CA GLN A 916 31.96 -21.06 -1.48
C GLN A 916 31.85 -21.63 -0.05
N VAL A 917 30.84 -22.47 0.19
CA VAL A 917 30.50 -23.09 1.47
C VAL A 917 29.91 -24.48 1.22
N GLN A 918 29.96 -25.34 2.24
CA GLN A 918 29.45 -26.70 2.18
C GLN A 918 27.92 -26.74 2.01
N ALA A 919 27.41 -27.51 1.05
CA ALA A 919 25.99 -27.58 0.72
C ALA A 919 25.64 -29.01 0.27
N VAL A 920 25.13 -29.82 1.21
CA VAL A 920 24.89 -31.24 0.99
C VAL A 920 23.63 -31.45 0.15
N ALA A 921 23.70 -32.24 -0.91
CA ALA A 921 22.53 -32.69 -1.65
C ALA A 921 21.91 -33.91 -0.94
N LEU A 922 22.68 -35.00 -0.83
CA LEU A 922 22.25 -36.23 -0.18
C LEU A 922 23.16 -36.57 1.02
N TYR A 923 22.55 -36.78 2.18
CA TYR A 923 23.19 -37.37 3.35
C TYR A 923 22.66 -38.79 3.55
N ALA A 924 23.43 -39.78 3.10
CA ALA A 924 23.19 -41.20 3.30
C ALA A 924 23.85 -41.72 4.60
N GLU A 925 23.04 -42.24 5.53
CA GLU A 925 23.53 -42.82 6.78
C GLU A 925 22.79 -44.06 7.32
N GLY A 926 21.67 -44.46 6.71
CA GLY A 926 21.00 -45.74 7.00
C GLY A 926 21.74 -46.94 6.42
N ASP A 927 21.70 -48.10 7.06
CA ASP A 927 22.39 -49.31 6.57
C ASP A 927 21.62 -50.00 5.44
N ARG A 928 22.34 -50.65 4.50
CA ARG A 928 21.78 -51.34 3.32
C ARG A 928 21.04 -50.41 2.34
N GLY A 929 21.53 -49.18 2.17
CA GLY A 929 20.97 -48.21 1.23
C GLY A 929 21.31 -48.55 -0.24
N LYS A 930 20.30 -48.57 -1.11
CA LYS A 930 20.44 -48.76 -2.56
C LYS A 930 20.03 -47.50 -3.31
N TYR A 931 20.87 -47.04 -4.24
CA TYR A 931 20.63 -45.87 -5.06
C TYR A 931 20.88 -46.23 -6.52
N HIS A 932 19.84 -46.19 -7.36
CA HIS A 932 19.90 -46.68 -8.73
C HIS A 932 19.41 -45.65 -9.74
N ASN A 933 20.20 -45.42 -10.79
CA ASN A 933 19.89 -44.39 -11.79
C ASN A 933 19.48 -43.04 -11.14
N VAL A 934 20.17 -42.65 -10.06
CA VAL A 934 19.94 -41.37 -9.39
C VAL A 934 20.91 -40.32 -9.90
N LYS A 935 20.53 -39.05 -9.79
CA LYS A 935 21.40 -37.91 -10.08
C LYS A 935 21.60 -37.08 -8.81
N ILE A 936 22.80 -37.00 -8.28
CA ILE A 936 23.11 -36.29 -7.04
C ILE A 936 24.02 -35.11 -7.38
N THR A 937 23.54 -33.89 -7.23
CA THR A 937 24.23 -32.69 -7.73
C THR A 937 24.31 -31.57 -6.71
N GLY A 938 25.45 -30.88 -6.69
CA GLY A 938 25.71 -29.70 -5.88
C GLY A 938 27.09 -29.14 -6.24
N LEU A 939 27.75 -28.43 -5.32
CA LEU A 939 29.11 -27.95 -5.52
C LEU A 939 30.08 -28.51 -4.47
N GLN A 940 30.16 -27.89 -3.30
CA GLN A 940 31.02 -28.38 -2.21
C GLN A 940 30.23 -29.33 -1.28
N ASP A 941 30.85 -30.46 -0.89
CA ASP A 941 30.29 -31.44 0.06
C ASP A 941 28.96 -32.08 -0.44
N THR A 942 28.82 -32.36 -1.76
CA THR A 942 27.56 -32.79 -2.38
C THR A 942 26.94 -34.08 -1.81
N LEU A 943 27.73 -35.15 -1.65
CA LEU A 943 27.26 -36.47 -1.19
C LEU A 943 27.98 -36.87 0.11
N LEU A 944 27.25 -36.86 1.21
CA LEU A 944 27.72 -37.33 2.52
C LEU A 944 27.32 -38.79 2.75
N VAL A 945 28.26 -39.70 2.57
CA VAL A 945 28.14 -41.15 2.85
C VAL A 945 28.83 -41.47 4.18
N ASN A 946 28.10 -41.29 5.29
CA ASN A 946 28.73 -41.23 6.61
C ASN A 946 28.64 -42.51 7.45
N ARG A 947 27.54 -43.26 7.32
CA ARG A 947 27.27 -44.50 8.10
C ARG A 947 26.48 -45.49 7.25
N GLY A 948 26.42 -46.73 7.71
CA GLY A 948 25.74 -47.82 6.99
C GLY A 948 26.46 -48.22 5.71
N ARG A 949 26.12 -49.39 5.15
CA ARG A 949 26.61 -49.80 3.83
C ARG A 949 25.75 -49.19 2.73
N GLN A 950 26.38 -48.63 1.70
CA GLN A 950 25.71 -47.92 0.61
C GLN A 950 26.13 -48.49 -0.75
N TYR A 951 25.17 -48.72 -1.65
CA TYR A 951 25.41 -49.13 -3.04
C TYR A 951 24.78 -48.13 -4.00
N PHE A 952 25.63 -47.49 -4.82
CA PHE A 952 25.24 -46.57 -5.88
C PHE A 952 25.53 -47.22 -7.22
N LYS A 953 24.51 -47.38 -8.07
CA LYS A 953 24.63 -48.05 -9.36
C LYS A 953 24.02 -47.21 -10.48
N ASP A 954 24.65 -47.21 -11.67
CA ASP A 954 24.17 -46.56 -12.89
C ASP A 954 23.85 -45.05 -12.68
N SER A 955 24.52 -44.42 -11.72
CA SER A 955 24.14 -43.11 -11.17
C SER A 955 25.06 -41.98 -11.66
N TYR A 956 24.61 -40.73 -11.53
CA TYR A 956 25.36 -39.53 -11.87
C TYR A 956 25.61 -38.69 -10.61
N ILE A 957 26.87 -38.40 -10.27
CA ILE A 957 27.23 -37.62 -9.08
C ILE A 957 28.14 -36.47 -9.50
N SER A 958 27.77 -35.22 -9.19
CA SER A 958 28.52 -34.04 -9.62
C SER A 958 28.74 -32.98 -8.55
N GLY A 959 29.97 -32.45 -8.50
CA GLY A 959 30.38 -31.41 -7.55
C GLY A 959 31.78 -30.88 -7.83
N SER A 960 32.43 -30.31 -6.81
CA SER A 960 33.74 -29.64 -6.94
C SER A 960 34.73 -30.02 -5.82
N VAL A 961 34.50 -29.53 -4.61
CA VAL A 961 35.37 -29.77 -3.44
C VAL A 961 34.71 -30.83 -2.56
N ASP A 962 35.46 -31.90 -2.28
CA ASP A 962 35.09 -32.97 -1.35
C ASP A 962 33.70 -33.58 -1.64
N PHE A 963 33.31 -33.65 -2.92
CA PHE A 963 31.90 -33.83 -3.26
C PHE A 963 31.36 -35.26 -3.03
N ILE A 964 32.23 -36.22 -2.70
CA ILE A 964 31.89 -37.51 -2.08
C ILE A 964 32.72 -37.68 -0.80
N PHE A 965 32.09 -37.61 0.38
CA PHE A 965 32.81 -37.59 1.66
C PHE A 965 32.09 -38.35 2.78
N GLY A 966 32.85 -38.71 3.83
CA GLY A 966 32.35 -39.46 4.98
C GLY A 966 33.09 -40.77 5.28
N ASN A 967 32.54 -41.56 6.21
CA ASN A 967 33.16 -42.75 6.83
C ASN A 967 32.54 -44.08 6.35
N ALA A 968 31.47 -44.07 5.54
CA ALA A 968 30.75 -45.29 5.19
C ALA A 968 31.54 -46.23 4.24
N PRO A 969 31.39 -47.56 4.37
CA PRO A 969 31.67 -48.47 3.27
C PRO A 969 30.65 -48.23 2.15
N ALA A 970 31.13 -47.73 1.00
CA ALA A 970 30.28 -47.34 -0.11
C ALA A 970 30.87 -47.83 -1.44
N VAL A 971 30.03 -48.46 -2.27
CA VAL A 971 30.40 -48.89 -3.62
C VAL A 971 29.67 -48.05 -4.66
N PHE A 972 30.43 -47.53 -5.61
CA PHE A 972 29.94 -46.84 -6.79
C PHE A 972 30.22 -47.72 -8.01
N ASP A 973 29.18 -48.15 -8.70
CA ASP A 973 29.25 -49.16 -9.76
C ASP A 973 28.63 -48.59 -11.05
N ASN A 974 29.34 -48.73 -12.17
CA ASN A 974 28.95 -48.23 -13.51
C ASN A 974 28.43 -46.76 -13.49
N SER A 975 28.99 -45.91 -12.64
CA SER A 975 28.47 -44.57 -12.35
C SER A 975 29.33 -43.46 -12.97
N ILE A 976 28.70 -42.34 -13.33
CA ILE A 976 29.38 -41.13 -13.82
C ILE A 976 29.66 -40.22 -12.64
N ILE A 977 30.92 -39.88 -12.44
CA ILE A 977 31.41 -38.98 -11.41
C ILE A 977 31.94 -37.74 -12.12
N HIS A 978 31.31 -36.57 -11.92
CA HIS A 978 31.47 -35.42 -12.80
C HIS A 978 31.95 -34.16 -12.07
N SER A 979 33.15 -33.72 -12.41
CA SER A 979 33.82 -32.58 -11.79
C SER A 979 33.40 -31.26 -12.43
N LEU A 980 32.66 -30.43 -11.69
CA LEU A 980 32.15 -29.13 -12.15
C LEU A 980 33.17 -27.99 -12.00
N ARG A 981 34.12 -28.10 -11.07
CA ARG A 981 35.20 -27.13 -10.82
C ARG A 981 36.47 -27.84 -10.35
N ALA A 982 37.59 -27.10 -10.25
CA ALA A 982 38.81 -27.59 -9.60
C ALA A 982 38.52 -27.97 -8.14
N GLY A 983 39.09 -29.07 -7.66
CA GLY A 983 38.80 -29.60 -6.33
C GLY A 983 39.21 -31.07 -6.15
N TYR A 984 38.39 -31.83 -5.44
CA TYR A 984 38.68 -33.17 -4.97
C TYR A 984 37.44 -34.04 -5.12
N VAL A 985 37.55 -35.18 -5.80
CA VAL A 985 36.43 -36.11 -5.99
C VAL A 985 36.00 -36.73 -4.67
N THR A 986 36.97 -37.15 -3.84
CA THR A 986 36.69 -37.80 -2.56
C THR A 986 37.35 -37.16 -1.35
N ALA A 987 36.65 -37.16 -0.20
CA ALA A 987 37.21 -36.82 1.10
C ALA A 987 36.80 -37.87 2.17
N ALA A 988 37.38 -39.06 2.05
CA ALA A 988 37.09 -40.17 2.95
C ALA A 988 37.62 -39.91 4.39
N SER A 989 36.85 -40.36 5.38
CA SER A 989 37.20 -40.37 6.80
C SER A 989 37.18 -41.78 7.42
N THR A 990 37.32 -42.80 6.57
CA THR A 990 37.23 -44.24 6.92
C THR A 990 38.08 -44.61 8.13
N GLU A 991 37.45 -45.29 9.09
CA GLU A 991 38.12 -45.90 10.25
C GLU A 991 39.12 -47.00 9.87
N GLU A 992 40.06 -47.26 10.79
CA GLU A 992 41.05 -48.34 10.66
C GLU A 992 40.36 -49.70 10.45
N ASN A 993 40.89 -50.50 9.51
CA ASN A 993 40.37 -51.83 9.15
C ASN A 993 38.89 -51.88 8.67
N LYS A 994 38.27 -50.75 8.33
CA LYS A 994 36.97 -50.70 7.62
C LYS A 994 37.15 -50.57 6.11
N PRO A 995 36.23 -51.11 5.27
CA PRO A 995 36.15 -50.74 3.86
C PRO A 995 35.72 -49.28 3.73
N GLY A 996 36.29 -48.56 2.75
CA GLY A 996 35.90 -47.19 2.43
C GLY A 996 35.13 -47.09 1.11
N PHE A 997 35.51 -46.12 0.27
CA PHE A 997 34.85 -45.88 -1.02
C PHE A 997 35.51 -46.69 -2.13
N VAL A 998 34.71 -47.48 -2.87
CA VAL A 998 35.21 -48.30 -3.99
C VAL A 998 34.42 -47.98 -5.25
N PHE A 999 35.13 -47.52 -6.28
CA PHE A 999 34.58 -47.16 -7.58
C PHE A 999 34.94 -48.25 -8.59
N ILE A 1000 33.91 -48.86 -9.19
CA ILE A 1000 34.01 -50.00 -10.10
C ILE A 1000 33.40 -49.59 -11.44
N GLN A 1001 34.18 -49.70 -12.52
CA GLN A 1001 33.71 -49.41 -13.90
C GLN A 1001 33.08 -48.01 -14.06
N CYS A 1002 33.48 -47.05 -13.21
CA CYS A 1002 32.96 -45.70 -13.23
C CYS A 1002 33.58 -44.87 -14.37
N ARG A 1003 33.04 -43.67 -14.58
CA ARG A 1003 33.59 -42.67 -15.50
C ARG A 1003 33.78 -41.34 -14.77
N LEU A 1004 35.03 -40.97 -14.51
CA LEU A 1004 35.39 -39.64 -14.03
C LEU A 1004 35.44 -38.70 -15.23
N THR A 1005 34.49 -37.76 -15.27
CA THR A 1005 34.26 -36.79 -16.34
C THR A 1005 34.26 -35.37 -15.78
N THR A 1006 34.21 -34.35 -16.63
CA THR A 1006 34.48 -32.98 -16.19
C THR A 1006 33.80 -31.93 -17.05
N GLU A 1007 33.55 -30.76 -16.47
CA GLU A 1007 33.29 -29.53 -17.21
C GLU A 1007 34.56 -29.04 -17.94
N SER A 1008 34.36 -28.26 -19.00
CA SER A 1008 35.45 -27.75 -19.84
C SER A 1008 36.46 -26.87 -19.06
N GLY A 1009 37.75 -26.96 -19.43
CA GLY A 1009 38.80 -26.10 -18.86
C GLY A 1009 39.40 -26.57 -17.53
N LEU A 1010 39.16 -27.83 -17.12
CA LEU A 1010 39.63 -28.40 -15.86
C LEU A 1010 40.83 -29.35 -15.95
N THR A 1011 41.45 -29.47 -17.14
CA THR A 1011 42.67 -30.24 -17.43
C THR A 1011 43.73 -30.11 -16.33
N GLY A 1012 44.07 -31.23 -15.67
CA GLY A 1012 45.05 -31.29 -14.57
C GLY A 1012 44.71 -30.47 -13.31
N LYS A 1013 43.43 -30.20 -13.00
CA LYS A 1013 43.01 -29.38 -11.84
C LYS A 1013 42.30 -30.12 -10.71
N VAL A 1014 41.96 -31.39 -10.87
CA VAL A 1014 41.19 -32.18 -9.90
C VAL A 1014 42.03 -33.33 -9.33
N ASP A 1015 41.93 -33.57 -8.03
CA ASP A 1015 42.48 -34.76 -7.37
C ASP A 1015 41.38 -35.84 -7.19
N LEU A 1016 41.76 -37.11 -7.32
CA LEU A 1016 40.93 -38.29 -7.03
C LEU A 1016 40.45 -38.32 -5.57
N GLY A 1017 41.23 -37.76 -4.65
CA GLY A 1017 40.80 -37.56 -3.28
C GLY A 1017 41.85 -37.05 -2.32
N ARG A 1018 41.40 -36.85 -1.07
CA ARG A 1018 42.24 -36.48 0.07
C ARG A 1018 41.76 -37.09 1.39
N PRO A 1019 42.67 -37.45 2.32
CA PRO A 1019 42.31 -38.13 3.57
C PRO A 1019 41.81 -37.12 4.60
N TRP A 1020 40.48 -37.00 4.76
CA TRP A 1020 39.87 -36.12 5.77
C TRP A 1020 40.24 -36.56 7.20
N ARG A 1021 40.46 -37.87 7.40
CA ARG A 1021 40.99 -38.49 8.62
C ARG A 1021 42.11 -39.50 8.28
N PRO A 1022 42.95 -39.91 9.26
CA PRO A 1022 43.80 -41.08 9.11
C PRO A 1022 43.00 -42.33 8.70
N TYR A 1023 43.65 -43.30 8.07
CA TYR A 1023 43.05 -44.57 7.57
C TYR A 1023 41.99 -44.48 6.46
N ALA A 1024 41.68 -43.26 5.99
CA ALA A 1024 40.83 -42.98 4.84
C ALA A 1024 41.13 -43.93 3.66
N HIS A 1025 40.08 -44.56 3.12
CA HIS A 1025 40.21 -45.63 2.13
C HIS A 1025 39.38 -45.29 0.89
N VAL A 1026 40.05 -45.19 -0.25
CA VAL A 1026 39.43 -44.92 -1.54
C VAL A 1026 40.11 -45.82 -2.58
N THR A 1027 39.34 -46.49 -3.44
CA THR A 1027 39.90 -47.36 -4.47
C THR A 1027 39.15 -47.20 -5.79
N PHE A 1028 39.88 -46.92 -6.88
CA PHE A 1028 39.33 -46.83 -8.24
C PHE A 1028 39.77 -48.02 -9.08
N LEU A 1029 38.80 -48.79 -9.58
CA LEU A 1029 39.01 -50.04 -10.31
C LEU A 1029 38.36 -49.95 -11.69
N LYS A 1030 39.11 -50.25 -12.74
CA LYS A 1030 38.61 -50.32 -14.14
C LYS A 1030 37.83 -49.09 -14.56
N THR A 1031 38.23 -47.93 -14.05
CA THR A 1031 37.51 -46.67 -14.13
C THR A 1031 38.12 -45.79 -15.20
N TYR A 1032 37.26 -45.19 -16.05
CA TYR A 1032 37.71 -44.19 -17.01
C TYR A 1032 38.03 -42.87 -16.28
N MET A 1033 39.17 -42.25 -16.57
CA MET A 1033 39.60 -40.98 -16.01
C MET A 1033 39.92 -39.98 -17.11
N ASP A 1034 39.14 -38.90 -17.20
CA ASP A 1034 39.38 -37.81 -18.15
C ASP A 1034 40.53 -36.87 -17.73
N GLU A 1035 41.00 -36.01 -18.64
CA GLU A 1035 42.25 -35.24 -18.51
C GLU A 1035 42.28 -34.20 -17.37
N HIS A 1036 41.16 -33.96 -16.70
CA HIS A 1036 41.09 -33.12 -15.49
C HIS A 1036 41.86 -33.65 -14.27
N ILE A 1037 42.15 -34.95 -14.21
CA ILE A 1037 42.86 -35.55 -13.07
C ILE A 1037 44.33 -35.13 -13.09
N LYS A 1038 44.81 -34.61 -11.95
CA LYS A 1038 46.23 -34.24 -11.76
C LYS A 1038 47.15 -35.45 -11.91
N PRO A 1039 48.38 -35.30 -12.45
CA PRO A 1039 49.36 -36.38 -12.50
C PRO A 1039 49.62 -37.04 -11.14
N GLY A 1040 49.72 -36.23 -10.07
CA GLY A 1040 49.86 -36.71 -8.68
C GLY A 1040 48.70 -37.55 -8.17
N GLY A 1041 47.50 -37.39 -8.76
CA GLY A 1041 46.27 -38.10 -8.44
C GLY A 1041 45.64 -37.75 -7.10
N TRP A 1042 46.43 -37.58 -6.05
CA TRP A 1042 45.95 -37.52 -4.67
C TRP A 1042 46.60 -36.40 -3.87
N ASN A 1043 45.85 -35.84 -2.92
CA ASN A 1043 46.31 -34.78 -2.02
C ASN A 1043 46.31 -35.25 -0.57
N ASN A 1044 47.30 -34.86 0.23
CA ASN A 1044 47.47 -35.34 1.61
C ASN A 1044 46.66 -34.56 2.67
N TRP A 1045 45.68 -33.74 2.27
CA TRP A 1045 44.94 -32.80 3.15
C TRP A 1045 45.85 -31.73 3.80
N GLY A 1046 47.09 -31.55 3.34
CA GLY A 1046 48.10 -30.75 4.06
C GLY A 1046 48.58 -31.42 5.36
N LYS A 1047 48.47 -32.75 5.45
CA LYS A 1047 48.84 -33.56 6.63
C LYS A 1047 49.63 -34.80 6.21
N GLU A 1048 50.94 -34.64 6.10
CA GLU A 1048 51.89 -35.71 5.75
C GLU A 1048 51.76 -36.97 6.64
N SER A 1049 51.36 -36.82 7.91
CA SER A 1049 51.06 -37.95 8.81
C SER A 1049 49.96 -38.89 8.29
N ASN A 1050 49.03 -38.39 7.49
CA ASN A 1050 47.95 -39.21 6.92
C ASN A 1050 48.48 -40.15 5.82
N GLU A 1051 49.60 -39.82 5.16
CA GLU A 1051 50.21 -40.62 4.09
C GLU A 1051 50.66 -42.01 4.58
N GLN A 1052 50.99 -42.13 5.87
CA GLN A 1052 51.39 -43.39 6.50
C GLN A 1052 50.22 -44.36 6.75
N THR A 1053 48.97 -43.88 6.66
CA THR A 1053 47.76 -44.64 7.05
C THR A 1053 46.67 -44.66 5.98
N ALA A 1054 46.64 -43.68 5.08
CA ALA A 1054 45.69 -43.62 3.98
C ALA A 1054 45.84 -44.82 3.05
N ARG A 1055 44.72 -45.40 2.64
CA ARG A 1055 44.62 -46.58 1.77
C ARG A 1055 44.05 -46.15 0.42
N PHE A 1056 44.84 -45.43 -0.37
CA PHE A 1056 44.42 -44.93 -1.68
C PHE A 1056 44.95 -45.84 -2.78
N GLY A 1057 44.05 -46.41 -3.57
CA GLY A 1057 44.33 -47.49 -4.51
C GLY A 1057 43.78 -47.25 -5.92
N GLU A 1058 44.54 -47.68 -6.93
CA GLU A 1058 44.14 -47.66 -8.34
C GLU A 1058 44.46 -49.03 -8.99
N PHE A 1059 43.58 -49.50 -9.89
CA PHE A 1059 43.81 -50.72 -10.67
C PHE A 1059 43.15 -50.64 -12.04
N ASP A 1060 43.91 -50.87 -13.11
CA ASP A 1060 43.40 -51.06 -14.48
C ASP A 1060 42.51 -49.89 -14.96
N ASN A 1061 42.79 -48.68 -14.44
CA ASN A 1061 42.12 -47.44 -14.84
C ASN A 1061 42.67 -46.97 -16.20
N PHE A 1062 41.83 -46.29 -16.99
CA PHE A 1062 42.16 -45.94 -18.38
C PHE A 1062 41.64 -44.56 -18.77
N GLY A 1063 42.16 -44.00 -19.87
CA GLY A 1063 41.87 -42.62 -20.29
C GLY A 1063 43.00 -41.64 -19.92
N PRO A 1064 42.93 -40.39 -20.39
CA PRO A 1064 44.04 -39.44 -20.31
C PRO A 1064 44.45 -39.03 -18.89
N GLY A 1065 43.56 -39.12 -17.89
CA GLY A 1065 43.87 -38.88 -16.48
C GLY A 1065 44.42 -40.09 -15.70
N ALA A 1066 44.46 -41.28 -16.32
CA ALA A 1066 44.80 -42.53 -15.65
C ALA A 1066 46.31 -42.84 -15.58
N GLU A 1067 47.18 -42.03 -16.19
CA GLU A 1067 48.63 -42.23 -16.17
C GLU A 1067 49.17 -42.25 -14.73
N SER A 1068 49.73 -43.39 -14.32
CA SER A 1068 50.08 -43.67 -12.93
C SER A 1068 51.53 -43.33 -12.56
N SER A 1069 52.43 -43.16 -13.53
CA SER A 1069 53.85 -42.85 -13.30
C SER A 1069 54.11 -41.54 -12.56
N GLY A 1070 53.15 -40.61 -12.58
CA GLY A 1070 53.20 -39.32 -11.88
C GLY A 1070 52.55 -39.29 -10.49
N ARG A 1071 51.96 -40.41 -10.02
CA ARG A 1071 51.21 -40.46 -8.76
C ARG A 1071 52.09 -40.23 -7.53
N VAL A 1072 51.49 -39.72 -6.46
CA VAL A 1072 52.18 -39.57 -5.17
C VAL A 1072 52.65 -40.93 -4.61
N PRO A 1073 53.86 -41.03 -4.00
CA PRO A 1073 54.45 -42.32 -3.62
C PRO A 1073 53.69 -43.13 -2.56
N TRP A 1074 52.77 -42.50 -1.83
CA TRP A 1074 51.94 -43.12 -0.79
C TRP A 1074 50.59 -43.65 -1.32
N ALA A 1075 50.25 -43.37 -2.58
CA ALA A 1075 49.15 -44.03 -3.28
C ALA A 1075 49.64 -45.32 -3.94
N LYS A 1076 48.77 -46.33 -4.05
CA LYS A 1076 49.15 -47.68 -4.49
C LYS A 1076 48.49 -48.07 -5.81
N GLN A 1077 49.30 -48.46 -6.79
CA GLN A 1077 48.84 -49.30 -7.90
C GLN A 1077 48.70 -50.74 -7.38
N LEU A 1078 47.49 -51.28 -7.40
CA LEU A 1078 47.20 -52.62 -6.88
C LEU A 1078 47.68 -53.70 -7.85
N THR A 1079 48.02 -54.89 -7.33
CA THR A 1079 48.17 -56.08 -8.17
C THR A 1079 46.78 -56.64 -8.56
N ALA A 1080 46.73 -57.55 -9.54
CA ALA A 1080 45.48 -58.23 -9.91
C ALA A 1080 44.89 -59.03 -8.74
N ASP A 1081 45.74 -59.68 -7.93
CA ASP A 1081 45.31 -60.42 -6.74
C ASP A 1081 44.75 -59.49 -5.67
N GLU A 1082 45.38 -58.33 -5.44
CA GLU A 1082 44.89 -57.31 -4.51
C GLU A 1082 43.57 -56.68 -4.97
N ALA A 1083 43.46 -56.35 -6.27
CA ALA A 1083 42.24 -55.82 -6.87
C ALA A 1083 41.08 -56.83 -6.81
N SER A 1084 41.37 -58.14 -6.88
CA SER A 1084 40.34 -59.20 -6.77
C SER A 1084 39.60 -59.22 -5.43
N GLN A 1085 40.19 -58.63 -4.37
CA GLN A 1085 39.57 -58.53 -3.04
C GLN A 1085 38.48 -57.45 -2.97
N TYR A 1086 38.41 -56.56 -3.95
CA TYR A 1086 37.48 -55.44 -3.99
C TYR A 1086 36.28 -55.72 -4.89
N THR A 1087 35.41 -56.63 -4.44
CA THR A 1087 34.10 -56.87 -5.06
C THR A 1087 33.00 -56.10 -4.32
N VAL A 1088 31.86 -55.87 -4.99
CA VAL A 1088 30.66 -55.27 -4.36
C VAL A 1088 30.29 -56.03 -3.08
N GLU A 1089 30.27 -57.36 -3.16
CA GLU A 1089 29.95 -58.24 -2.03
C GLU A 1089 30.99 -58.17 -0.90
N ALA A 1090 32.29 -58.08 -1.20
CA ALA A 1090 33.32 -57.97 -0.16
C ALA A 1090 33.25 -56.64 0.60
N VAL A 1091 33.10 -55.51 -0.12
CA VAL A 1091 33.04 -54.16 0.47
C VAL A 1091 31.76 -53.96 1.28
N LEU A 1092 30.64 -54.52 0.82
CA LEU A 1092 29.33 -54.41 1.46
C LEU A 1092 28.98 -55.64 2.34
N SER A 1093 29.97 -56.51 2.61
CA SER A 1093 29.79 -57.71 3.41
C SER A 1093 29.34 -57.42 4.84
N GLY A 1094 28.63 -58.37 5.43
CA GLY A 1094 28.13 -58.32 6.81
C GLY A 1094 27.61 -59.67 7.24
N THR A 1095 27.30 -59.81 8.53
CA THR A 1095 26.72 -61.05 9.10
C THR A 1095 25.27 -61.30 8.70
N ASP A 1096 24.68 -60.41 7.91
CA ASP A 1096 23.26 -60.40 7.53
C ASP A 1096 23.00 -60.81 6.07
N HIS A 1097 24.04 -61.21 5.32
CA HIS A 1097 23.95 -61.67 3.94
C HIS A 1097 23.15 -60.73 3.02
N TRP A 1098 23.35 -59.41 3.18
CA TRP A 1098 22.62 -58.39 2.43
C TRP A 1098 22.70 -58.61 0.90
N ASP A 1099 21.55 -58.82 0.27
CA ASP A 1099 21.46 -58.77 -1.19
C ASP A 1099 21.43 -57.31 -1.67
N TRP A 1100 22.60 -56.84 -2.10
CA TRP A 1100 22.85 -55.50 -2.63
C TRP A 1100 22.24 -55.29 -4.02
N ARG A 1101 21.92 -56.36 -4.76
CA ARG A 1101 21.25 -56.30 -6.07
C ARG A 1101 19.86 -55.66 -5.93
N LEU A 1102 19.48 -54.85 -6.90
CA LEU A 1102 18.14 -54.23 -6.99
C LEU A 1102 17.12 -55.22 -7.55
#